data_AF-A0AAU1BJB5-F1
#
_entry.id   AF-A0AAU1BJB5-F1
#
_cell.length_a   1.000
_cell.length_b   1.000
_cell.length_c   1.000
_cell.angle_alpha   90.00
_cell.angle_beta   90.00
_cell.angle_gamma   90.00
#
_symmetry.space_group_name_H-M   'P 1'
#
loop_
_entity.id
_entity.type
_entity.pdbx_description
1 polymer ?
#
loop_
_entity_poly.entity_id
_entity_poly.type
_entity_poly.pdbx_seq_one_letter_code
_entity_poly.pdbx_strand_id
1 'polypeptide(L)'
;MQGAQDRWQQGVYAAAKQVEVLALQEVPDAMPPDAELADGAYVKQCTTLAHGFTVERYRWADCRPPLPGPPQRSTCIIYKVKTQRRNRSLAIVVNQPADSVRAVQIIPPQPVRPGDTVADAAKPALGVRLADGTWFYTLHAQNRPSRTDQRNDVPSLIGKISADAGSSDWAAMGDFNRTPDSLEPLLASDYPDAKIVRSDLSTYPVKGPKDEFDYMITSGVTDNQYTGFRLTYLDASDHYPVGFWTSTAPPAPRREFPCGPIDTVLRAGRAACVPTRNPAIVSLGDSYLSGEAGRWAGNADTGAQGSAWGTDRAAANCSADEKTCGHDLDTVYGPTSYAPGGNRCDRSDIAPITSAAHPRVPSWRRFNLACSGATTNEITRPYTAKGEDAQTDQLADIAKRYQVKMIVVSIGGNDLGFANIAEGCAREFVKWISWDPFTDYCKDFKANSTANISKQLNDVRAKVTTALQDIRAAMHAEGYKDEDYHLVVQSYPDTLPPSTEYRYTEKRARYADGGCPFFDVDTDWARQTLVGGMRSQLRAAAASAHAAFLDTSSAFAGHELCSNASQQATNSNSSARPLDSQQAEWARWVPYLTSSTLFWDSQGDQQESIHPNAYGQQALGTCLTLLGTPPPSTATEFTCHNDGRHGTNGMLIDEMGLRMHHGLSHPAHE
;
A
#
# COMPACT_ATOMS: atom_id res chain seq x y z
N MET A 1 11.45 2.24 -1.45
CA MET A 1 11.62 2.88 -2.78
C MET A 1 10.98 2.11 -3.95
N GLN A 2 10.15 1.08 -3.73
CA GLN A 2 9.65 0.21 -4.83
C GLN A 2 8.27 0.60 -5.42
N GLY A 3 7.60 1.67 -4.98
CA GLY A 3 6.28 2.05 -5.49
C GLY A 3 6.26 2.96 -6.73
N ALA A 4 7.38 3.61 -7.07
CA ALA A 4 7.42 4.69 -8.06
C ALA A 4 7.87 4.23 -9.46
N GLN A 5 8.89 3.38 -9.53
CA GLN A 5 9.37 2.76 -10.79
C GLN A 5 8.34 1.82 -11.40
N ASP A 6 7.45 1.26 -10.57
CA ASP A 6 6.41 0.33 -11.00
C ASP A 6 5.31 0.99 -11.82
N ARG A 7 4.72 2.09 -11.35
CA ARG A 7 3.59 2.74 -12.03
C ARG A 7 3.91 3.07 -13.50
N TRP A 8 5.17 3.41 -13.77
CA TRP A 8 5.68 3.65 -15.10
C TRP A 8 5.67 2.42 -16.00
N GLN A 9 6.09 1.25 -15.51
CA GLN A 9 6.18 0.01 -16.31
C GLN A 9 4.83 -0.68 -16.55
N GLN A 10 3.80 -0.21 -15.84
CA GLN A 10 2.60 -0.97 -15.56
C GLN A 10 1.33 -0.38 -16.15
N GLY A 11 1.09 0.88 -15.82
CA GLY A 11 -0.01 1.66 -16.34
C GLY A 11 0.47 2.57 -17.44
N VAL A 12 1.52 3.35 -17.15
CA VAL A 12 2.00 4.37 -18.10
C VAL A 12 2.61 3.73 -19.34
N TYR A 13 3.43 2.68 -19.22
CA TYR A 13 4.03 1.99 -20.37
C TYR A 13 2.99 1.38 -21.29
N ALA A 14 1.98 0.72 -20.72
CA ALA A 14 0.88 0.16 -21.47
C ALA A 14 0.13 1.25 -22.23
N ALA A 15 -0.20 2.37 -21.59
CA ALA A 15 -0.91 3.48 -22.23
C ALA A 15 -0.03 4.23 -23.26
N ALA A 16 1.20 4.57 -22.91
CA ALA A 16 2.13 5.36 -23.72
C ALA A 16 2.46 4.70 -25.05
N LYS A 17 2.50 3.36 -25.11
CA LYS A 17 2.66 2.60 -26.36
C LYS A 17 1.59 2.86 -27.40
N GLN A 18 0.42 3.28 -26.95
CA GLN A 18 -0.80 3.18 -27.72
C GLN A 18 -1.36 4.55 -28.13
N VAL A 19 -0.92 5.63 -27.50
CA VAL A 19 -1.34 7.01 -27.78
C VAL A 19 -0.17 7.85 -28.29
N GLU A 20 -0.45 8.92 -29.03
CA GLU A 20 0.58 9.88 -29.47
C GLU A 20 0.99 10.84 -28.35
N VAL A 21 0.03 11.22 -27.51
CA VAL A 21 0.23 12.09 -26.35
C VAL A 21 -0.48 11.47 -25.15
N LEU A 22 0.24 11.32 -24.05
CA LEU A 22 -0.30 10.84 -22.78
C LEU A 22 -0.12 11.91 -21.70
N ALA A 23 -1.23 12.39 -21.15
CA ALA A 23 -1.26 13.32 -20.03
C ALA A 23 -1.33 12.55 -18.70
N LEU A 24 -0.42 12.82 -17.78
CA LEU A 24 -0.32 12.11 -16.52
C LEU A 24 -0.36 13.07 -15.33
N GLN A 25 -1.24 12.76 -14.37
CA GLN A 25 -1.41 13.53 -13.15
C GLN A 25 -0.88 12.76 -11.95
N GLU A 26 -0.30 13.48 -11.00
CA GLU A 26 0.22 12.94 -9.74
C GLU A 26 1.17 11.74 -9.90
N VAL A 27 2.00 11.76 -10.96
CA VAL A 27 2.97 10.71 -11.18
C VAL A 27 4.09 10.77 -10.12
N PRO A 28 4.58 9.62 -9.64
CA PRO A 28 5.73 9.59 -8.77
C PRO A 28 6.94 10.30 -9.39
N ASP A 29 7.79 10.89 -8.55
CA ASP A 29 8.99 11.59 -9.03
C ASP A 29 10.02 10.65 -9.69
N ALA A 30 10.02 9.36 -9.34
CA ALA A 30 10.85 8.37 -10.02
C ALA A 30 10.38 8.13 -11.46
N MET A 31 11.32 7.85 -12.34
CA MET A 31 11.11 7.65 -13.77
C MET A 31 11.17 6.16 -14.15
N PRO A 32 10.74 5.78 -15.37
CA PRO A 32 10.99 4.43 -15.87
C PRO A 32 12.49 4.08 -15.80
N PRO A 33 12.86 2.83 -15.48
CA PRO A 33 14.27 2.41 -15.36
C PRO A 33 15.11 2.62 -16.63
N ASP A 34 14.47 2.66 -17.81
CA ASP A 34 15.09 2.89 -19.13
C ASP A 34 14.84 4.32 -19.67
N ALA A 35 14.45 5.25 -18.79
CA ALA A 35 14.34 6.67 -19.11
C ALA A 35 15.57 7.43 -18.60
N GLU A 36 16.27 8.09 -19.51
CA GLU A 36 17.48 8.86 -19.22
C GLU A 36 17.21 10.36 -19.38
N LEU A 37 17.79 11.19 -18.51
CA LEU A 37 17.76 12.65 -18.68
C LEU A 37 18.37 13.00 -20.05
N ALA A 38 17.71 13.83 -20.84
CA ALA A 38 18.16 14.09 -22.20
C ALA A 38 17.83 15.51 -22.68
N ASP A 39 18.78 16.11 -23.38
CA ASP A 39 18.58 17.34 -24.13
C ASP A 39 17.65 17.16 -25.34
N GLY A 40 16.77 18.14 -25.54
CA GLY A 40 15.95 18.31 -26.74
C GLY A 40 16.27 19.60 -27.48
N ALA A 41 15.56 19.82 -28.59
CA ALA A 41 15.73 21.03 -29.40
C ALA A 41 15.25 22.30 -28.67
N TYR A 42 14.20 22.19 -27.86
CA TYR A 42 13.53 23.32 -27.20
C TYR A 42 13.65 23.33 -25.68
N VAL A 43 13.80 22.15 -25.09
CA VAL A 43 13.96 21.96 -23.64
C VAL A 43 15.22 21.13 -23.42
N LYS A 44 16.16 21.69 -22.67
CA LYS A 44 17.34 20.99 -22.16
C LYS A 44 16.94 20.03 -21.05
N GLN A 45 17.84 19.14 -20.68
CA GLN A 45 17.59 18.09 -19.68
C GLN A 45 16.88 18.60 -18.40
N CYS A 46 17.22 19.83 -17.96
CA CYS A 46 16.48 20.62 -16.98
C CYS A 46 16.32 22.04 -17.52
N THR A 47 15.09 22.51 -17.70
CA THR A 47 14.81 23.88 -18.16
C THR A 47 13.88 24.57 -17.18
N THR A 48 14.36 25.66 -16.58
CA THR A 48 13.52 26.53 -15.75
C THR A 48 12.78 27.51 -16.65
N LEU A 49 11.45 27.44 -16.63
CA LEU A 49 10.57 28.32 -17.40
C LEU A 49 10.17 29.55 -16.58
N ALA A 50 9.44 30.46 -17.23
CA ALA A 50 8.82 31.60 -16.54
C ALA A 50 8.08 31.12 -15.28
N HIS A 51 8.14 31.93 -14.21
CA HIS A 51 7.56 31.62 -12.89
C HIS A 51 8.30 30.55 -12.06
N GLY A 52 9.51 30.14 -12.45
CA GLY A 52 10.43 29.37 -11.60
C GLY A 52 10.21 27.85 -11.59
N PHE A 53 9.27 27.35 -12.39
CA PHE A 53 9.05 25.91 -12.54
C PHE A 53 10.13 25.29 -13.43
N THR A 54 10.68 24.16 -12.99
CA THR A 54 11.67 23.41 -13.76
C THR A 54 11.03 22.21 -14.43
N VAL A 55 11.14 22.15 -15.76
CA VAL A 55 10.76 21.00 -16.57
C VAL A 55 11.98 20.12 -16.79
N GLU A 56 11.87 18.86 -16.39
CA GLU A 56 12.83 17.81 -16.66
C GLU A 56 12.42 17.07 -17.94
N ARG A 57 13.39 16.81 -18.83
CA ARG A 57 13.18 16.08 -20.07
C ARG A 57 13.91 14.74 -20.04
N TYR A 58 13.17 13.67 -20.33
CA TYR A 58 13.72 12.33 -20.39
C TYR A 58 13.51 11.71 -21.77
N ARG A 59 14.51 10.95 -22.21
CA ARG A 59 14.44 10.03 -23.33
C ARG A 59 14.12 8.63 -22.81
N TRP A 60 12.99 8.07 -23.21
CA TRP A 60 12.56 6.73 -22.82
C TRP A 60 12.81 5.73 -23.97
N ALA A 61 13.80 4.84 -23.79
CA ALA A 61 14.40 4.08 -24.88
C ALA A 61 13.52 2.96 -25.45
N ASP A 62 12.76 2.24 -24.61
CA ASP A 62 12.01 1.06 -25.03
C ASP A 62 10.48 1.27 -24.96
N CYS A 63 10.03 2.51 -25.15
CA CYS A 63 8.63 2.89 -24.98
C CYS A 63 7.66 2.31 -26.03
N ARG A 64 8.14 1.71 -27.13
CA ARG A 64 7.32 0.89 -28.05
C ARG A 64 7.95 -0.48 -28.34
N PRO A 65 7.14 -1.49 -28.71
CA PRO A 65 7.69 -2.76 -29.22
C PRO A 65 8.55 -2.52 -30.46
N PRO A 66 9.61 -3.31 -30.69
CA PRO A 66 10.42 -3.19 -31.90
C PRO A 66 9.55 -3.36 -33.15
N LEU A 67 9.64 -2.42 -34.08
CA LEU A 67 8.97 -2.53 -35.39
C LEU A 67 9.54 -3.71 -36.19
N PRO A 68 8.73 -4.39 -37.04
CA PRO A 68 9.25 -5.42 -37.93
C PRO A 68 10.31 -4.84 -38.88
N GLY A 69 11.57 -5.27 -38.75
CA GLY A 69 12.69 -4.74 -39.52
C GLY A 69 14.01 -4.75 -38.72
N PRO A 70 15.10 -4.15 -39.26
CA PRO A 70 16.34 -3.98 -38.49
C PRO A 70 16.08 -3.21 -37.18
N PRO A 71 16.84 -3.48 -36.11
CA PRO A 71 16.56 -2.98 -34.76
C PRO A 71 16.57 -1.44 -34.73
N GLN A 72 15.40 -0.83 -34.85
CA GLN A 72 15.18 0.57 -34.54
C GLN A 72 14.62 0.64 -33.12
N ARG A 73 15.41 1.18 -32.18
CA ARG A 73 14.90 1.59 -30.87
C ARG A 73 13.89 2.72 -31.10
N SER A 74 12.68 2.56 -30.60
CA SER A 74 11.62 3.55 -30.74
C SER A 74 11.48 4.31 -29.43
N THR A 75 11.65 5.63 -29.49
CA THR A 75 11.89 6.46 -28.32
C THR A 75 10.70 7.36 -28.03
N CYS A 76 10.31 7.47 -26.77
CA CYS A 76 9.33 8.45 -26.30
C CYS A 76 10.05 9.55 -25.53
N ILE A 77 9.48 10.74 -25.53
CA ILE A 77 10.01 11.85 -24.76
C ILE A 77 9.05 12.15 -23.62
N ILE A 78 9.58 12.21 -22.39
CA ILE A 78 8.82 12.56 -21.21
C ILE A 78 9.19 13.98 -20.81
N TYR A 79 8.20 14.84 -20.68
CA TYR A 79 8.32 16.18 -20.10
C TYR A 79 7.66 16.14 -18.73
N LYS A 80 8.42 16.40 -17.67
CA LYS A 80 7.94 16.31 -16.28
C LYS A 80 8.16 17.62 -15.54
N VAL A 81 7.16 18.11 -14.81
CA VAL A 81 7.31 19.21 -13.87
C VAL A 81 7.09 18.70 -12.45
N LYS A 82 8.09 18.93 -11.59
CA LYS A 82 8.01 18.62 -10.15
C LYS A 82 7.13 19.64 -9.44
N THR A 83 6.23 19.15 -8.59
CA THR A 83 5.38 20.00 -7.74
C THR A 83 5.91 20.02 -6.30
N GLN A 84 5.62 21.07 -5.55
CA GLN A 84 6.30 21.37 -4.28
C GLN A 84 5.86 20.51 -3.07
N ARG A 85 4.83 19.65 -3.19
CA ARG A 85 4.36 18.79 -2.08
C ARG A 85 4.00 17.37 -2.55
N ARG A 86 4.35 16.38 -1.71
CA ARG A 86 3.98 14.93 -1.80
C ARG A 86 4.58 14.10 -2.94
N ASN A 87 5.69 14.50 -3.58
CA ASN A 87 6.36 13.74 -4.67
C ASN A 87 5.40 13.33 -5.82
N ARG A 88 4.48 14.23 -6.19
CA ARG A 88 3.43 14.00 -7.21
C ARG A 88 3.58 15.01 -8.35
N SER A 89 4.42 14.65 -9.31
CA SER A 89 4.72 15.43 -10.51
C SER A 89 3.56 15.41 -11.52
N LEU A 90 3.56 16.35 -12.48
CA LEU A 90 2.79 16.24 -13.71
C LEU A 90 3.73 15.86 -14.86
N ALA A 91 3.27 15.01 -15.78
CA ALA A 91 4.07 14.61 -16.92
C ALA A 91 3.25 14.49 -18.22
N ILE A 92 3.90 14.80 -19.34
CA ILE A 92 3.41 14.46 -20.68
C ILE A 92 4.40 13.50 -21.32
N VAL A 93 3.91 12.37 -21.82
CA VAL A 93 4.68 11.47 -22.68
C VAL A 93 4.28 11.75 -24.13
N VAL A 94 5.25 12.18 -24.93
CA VAL A 94 5.08 12.38 -26.38
C VAL A 94 5.69 11.18 -27.09
N ASN A 95 4.83 10.47 -27.79
CA ASN A 95 5.13 9.24 -28.48
C ASN A 95 5.08 9.47 -29.99
N GLN A 96 6.12 10.10 -30.55
CA GLN A 96 6.24 10.33 -31.99
C GLN A 96 7.61 9.88 -32.53
N PRO A 97 7.72 9.50 -33.82
CA PRO A 97 8.95 8.91 -34.39
C PRO A 97 10.19 9.83 -34.37
N ALA A 98 9.98 11.14 -34.23
CA ALA A 98 11.01 12.15 -34.08
C ALA A 98 10.58 13.17 -33.02
N ASP A 99 11.53 13.92 -32.45
CA ASP A 99 11.21 15.01 -31.51
C ASP A 99 10.45 16.13 -32.23
N SER A 100 9.14 16.04 -32.17
CA SER A 100 8.19 16.94 -32.81
C SER A 100 7.82 18.12 -31.93
N VAL A 101 8.24 18.13 -30.66
CA VAL A 101 7.93 19.23 -29.76
C VAL A 101 8.65 20.49 -30.24
N ARG A 102 7.91 21.59 -30.30
CA ARG A 102 8.35 22.92 -30.77
C ARG A 102 8.28 23.99 -29.70
N ALA A 103 7.57 23.73 -28.60
CA ALA A 103 7.55 24.59 -27.43
C ALA A 103 7.07 23.79 -26.21
N VAL A 104 7.47 24.24 -25.02
CA VAL A 104 6.97 23.74 -23.74
C VAL A 104 6.64 24.94 -22.88
N GLN A 105 5.50 24.87 -22.20
CA GLN A 105 5.01 25.98 -21.40
C GLN A 105 4.43 25.49 -20.07
N ILE A 106 4.53 26.35 -19.06
CA ILE A 106 3.91 26.16 -17.77
C ILE A 106 2.93 27.30 -17.55
N ILE A 107 1.68 26.95 -17.26
CA ILE A 107 0.70 27.90 -16.75
C ILE A 107 0.73 27.77 -15.23
N PRO A 108 1.06 28.84 -14.49
CA PRO A 108 1.14 28.76 -13.05
C PRO A 108 -0.22 28.42 -12.43
N PRO A 109 -0.24 27.87 -11.20
CA PRO A 109 -1.47 27.61 -10.47
C PRO A 109 -2.39 28.84 -10.44
N GLN A 110 -3.70 28.65 -10.67
CA GLN A 110 -4.67 29.75 -10.75
C GLN A 110 -5.54 29.81 -9.49
N PRO A 111 -6.02 31.00 -9.11
CA PRO A 111 -6.98 31.13 -8.02
C PRO A 111 -8.38 30.66 -8.47
N VAL A 112 -9.18 30.22 -7.50
CA VAL A 112 -10.58 29.81 -7.75
C VAL A 112 -11.42 30.98 -8.25
N ARG A 113 -11.13 32.22 -7.80
CA ARG A 113 -11.71 33.45 -8.36
C ARG A 113 -10.62 34.46 -8.71
N PRO A 114 -10.85 35.31 -9.73
CA PRO A 114 -9.93 36.40 -10.03
C PRO A 114 -9.66 37.27 -8.78
N GLY A 115 -8.38 37.40 -8.41
CA GLY A 115 -7.94 38.20 -7.27
C GLY A 115 -7.78 37.44 -5.95
N ASP A 116 -8.26 36.19 -5.85
CA ASP A 116 -8.01 35.37 -4.65
C ASP A 116 -6.54 34.92 -4.57
N THR A 117 -6.10 34.55 -3.37
CA THR A 117 -4.82 33.87 -3.18
C THR A 117 -4.88 32.46 -3.75
N VAL A 118 -3.78 32.01 -4.35
CA VAL A 118 -3.68 30.64 -4.87
C VAL A 118 -3.38 29.68 -3.71
N ALA A 119 -4.10 28.56 -3.64
CA ALA A 119 -3.90 27.57 -2.60
C ALA A 119 -2.50 26.92 -2.71
N ASP A 120 -1.86 26.69 -1.56
CA ASP A 120 -0.54 26.03 -1.47
C ASP A 120 -0.45 24.68 -2.20
N ALA A 121 -1.57 23.97 -2.31
CA ALA A 121 -1.65 22.65 -2.94
C ALA A 121 -1.99 22.70 -4.44
N ALA A 122 -2.23 23.89 -5.00
CA ALA A 122 -2.60 24.05 -6.40
C ALA A 122 -1.42 23.73 -7.33
N LYS A 123 -1.69 23.02 -8.42
CA LYS A 123 -0.67 22.53 -9.36
C LYS A 123 -0.66 23.40 -10.63
N PRO A 124 0.50 23.54 -11.30
CA PRO A 124 0.55 24.19 -12.61
C PRO A 124 -0.14 23.33 -13.67
N ALA A 125 -0.38 23.89 -14.87
CA ALA A 125 -0.60 23.09 -16.07
C ALA A 125 0.70 23.02 -16.88
N LEU A 126 1.01 21.84 -17.44
CA LEU A 126 2.16 21.62 -18.32
C LEU A 126 1.67 21.45 -19.75
N GLY A 127 2.16 22.30 -20.66
CA GLY A 127 1.84 22.29 -22.08
C GLY A 127 3.03 21.90 -22.95
N VAL A 128 2.79 21.10 -24.00
CA VAL A 128 3.74 20.84 -25.08
C VAL A 128 3.09 21.19 -26.41
N ARG A 129 3.82 21.87 -27.30
CA ARG A 129 3.38 22.18 -28.66
C ARG A 129 4.02 21.22 -29.64
N LEU A 130 3.21 20.53 -30.44
CA LEU A 130 3.72 19.63 -31.48
C LEU A 130 4.05 20.38 -32.78
N ALA A 131 4.62 19.66 -33.74
CA ALA A 131 5.12 20.23 -34.99
C ALA A 131 4.02 20.75 -35.93
N ASP A 132 2.79 20.25 -35.77
CA ASP A 132 1.59 20.73 -36.47
C ASP A 132 1.06 22.06 -35.91
N GLY A 133 1.63 22.53 -34.80
CA GLY A 133 1.24 23.77 -34.13
C GLY A 133 0.25 23.58 -33.00
N THR A 134 -0.26 22.35 -32.78
CA THR A 134 -1.26 22.02 -31.75
C THR A 134 -0.62 21.97 -30.37
N TRP A 135 -1.29 22.54 -29.38
CA TRP A 135 -0.90 22.44 -27.97
C TRP A 135 -1.63 21.31 -27.24
N PHE A 136 -0.89 20.54 -26.46
CA PHE A 136 -1.44 19.56 -25.52
C PHE A 136 -1.05 19.91 -24.10
N TYR A 137 -2.03 20.05 -23.22
CA TYR A 137 -1.84 20.35 -21.81
C TYR A 137 -2.24 19.18 -20.93
N THR A 138 -1.49 19.00 -19.84
CA THR A 138 -1.88 18.19 -18.69
C THR A 138 -2.11 19.08 -17.47
N LEU A 139 -3.17 18.80 -16.72
CA LEU A 139 -3.51 19.51 -15.49
C LEU A 139 -4.13 18.59 -14.45
N HIS A 140 -4.05 19.01 -13.20
CA HIS A 140 -4.82 18.45 -12.10
C HIS A 140 -5.38 19.61 -11.30
N ALA A 141 -6.66 19.89 -11.49
CA ALA A 141 -7.33 21.04 -10.91
C ALA A 141 -7.44 20.92 -9.38
N GLN A 142 -7.74 22.05 -8.73
CA GLN A 142 -8.06 22.06 -7.31
C GLN A 142 -9.37 21.33 -7.03
N ASN A 143 -9.43 20.73 -5.84
CA ASN A 143 -10.63 20.09 -5.34
C ASN A 143 -11.77 21.10 -5.24
N ARG A 144 -12.95 20.70 -5.73
CA ARG A 144 -14.20 21.41 -5.45
C ARG A 144 -14.59 21.30 -3.96
N PRO A 145 -15.23 22.32 -3.35
CA PRO A 145 -15.62 22.31 -1.95
C PRO A 145 -16.61 21.20 -1.57
N SER A 146 -17.52 20.84 -2.47
CA SER A 146 -18.50 19.77 -2.23
C SER A 146 -19.06 19.24 -3.55
N ARG A 147 -19.94 18.24 -3.48
CA ARG A 147 -20.65 17.74 -4.67
C ARG A 147 -21.66 18.74 -5.23
N THR A 148 -22.25 19.59 -4.40
CA THR A 148 -23.21 20.62 -4.85
C THR A 148 -22.49 21.90 -5.29
N ASP A 149 -21.34 22.19 -4.68
CA ASP A 149 -20.49 23.31 -5.04
C ASP A 149 -19.31 22.84 -5.89
N GLN A 150 -19.50 22.90 -7.21
CA GLN A 150 -18.52 22.48 -8.21
C GLN A 150 -17.43 23.53 -8.48
N ARG A 151 -17.35 24.62 -7.69
CA ARG A 151 -16.39 25.69 -7.95
C ARG A 151 -14.95 25.24 -7.70
N ASN A 152 -14.07 25.52 -8.66
CA ASN A 152 -12.63 25.37 -8.56
C ASN A 152 -11.94 26.29 -9.57
N ASP A 153 -10.63 26.10 -9.78
CA ASP A 153 -9.76 26.94 -10.62
C ASP A 153 -9.83 26.64 -12.12
N VAL A 154 -10.62 25.66 -12.56
CA VAL A 154 -10.71 25.24 -13.97
C VAL A 154 -11.08 26.41 -14.91
N PRO A 155 -12.07 27.28 -14.63
CA PRO A 155 -12.39 28.39 -15.53
C PRO A 155 -11.21 29.36 -15.73
N SER A 156 -10.48 29.68 -14.66
CA SER A 156 -9.28 30.53 -14.71
C SER A 156 -8.15 29.85 -15.49
N LEU A 157 -7.94 28.54 -15.26
CA LEU A 157 -6.93 27.75 -15.96
C LEU A 157 -7.21 27.69 -17.47
N ILE A 158 -8.45 27.41 -17.87
CA ILE A 158 -8.83 27.35 -19.28
C ILE A 158 -8.71 28.71 -19.96
N GLY A 159 -9.04 29.80 -19.25
CA GLY A 159 -8.79 31.14 -19.77
C GLY A 159 -7.31 31.42 -20.03
N LYS A 160 -6.42 30.95 -19.14
CA LYS A 160 -4.98 31.06 -19.36
C LYS A 160 -4.50 30.16 -20.49
N ILE A 161 -4.99 28.93 -20.60
CA ILE A 161 -4.65 28.00 -21.69
C ILE A 161 -5.07 28.59 -23.04
N SER A 162 -6.29 29.11 -23.14
CA SER A 162 -6.81 29.73 -24.36
C SER A 162 -6.01 30.97 -24.76
N ALA A 163 -5.72 31.86 -23.80
CA ALA A 163 -4.89 33.05 -24.04
C ALA A 163 -3.47 32.67 -24.47
N ASP A 164 -2.92 31.60 -23.91
CA ASP A 164 -1.56 31.13 -24.18
C ASP A 164 -1.43 30.45 -25.55
N ALA A 165 -2.41 29.62 -25.91
CA ALA A 165 -2.48 28.99 -27.22
C ALA A 165 -2.72 30.01 -28.35
N GLY A 166 -3.36 31.14 -28.04
CA GLY A 166 -3.66 32.20 -29.00
C GLY A 166 -4.61 31.69 -30.08
N SER A 167 -4.21 31.80 -31.34
CA SER A 167 -4.97 31.26 -32.48
C SER A 167 -4.63 29.80 -32.80
N SER A 168 -3.79 29.15 -31.99
CA SER A 168 -3.41 27.75 -32.22
C SER A 168 -4.46 26.81 -31.64
N ASP A 169 -4.62 25.66 -32.28
CA ASP A 169 -5.43 24.58 -31.75
C ASP A 169 -4.84 24.06 -30.42
N TRP A 170 -5.70 23.71 -29.47
CA TRP A 170 -5.26 23.18 -28.18
C TRP A 170 -6.21 22.15 -27.57
N ALA A 171 -5.64 21.24 -26.78
CA ALA A 171 -6.35 20.24 -25.99
C ALA A 171 -5.77 20.16 -24.57
N ALA A 172 -6.62 20.30 -23.56
CA ALA A 172 -6.27 20.17 -22.14
C ALA A 172 -6.91 18.90 -21.57
N MET A 173 -6.09 18.01 -21.01
CA MET A 173 -6.48 16.70 -20.51
C MET A 173 -6.06 16.52 -19.05
N GLY A 174 -6.88 15.84 -18.25
CA GLY A 174 -6.52 15.39 -16.91
C GLY A 174 -7.68 15.39 -15.94
N ASP A 175 -7.35 15.37 -14.65
CA ASP A 175 -8.32 15.43 -13.56
C ASP A 175 -8.76 16.87 -13.29
N PHE A 176 -9.98 17.19 -13.71
CA PHE A 176 -10.57 18.52 -13.52
C PHE A 176 -11.24 18.70 -12.16
N ASN A 177 -11.34 17.66 -11.32
CA ASN A 177 -12.00 17.70 -10.00
C ASN A 177 -13.40 18.34 -10.00
N ARG A 178 -14.07 18.30 -11.16
CA ARG A 178 -15.32 19.01 -11.46
C ARG A 178 -16.01 18.29 -12.61
N THR A 179 -17.33 18.13 -12.52
CA THR A 179 -18.08 17.41 -13.57
C THR A 179 -18.20 18.25 -14.85
N PRO A 180 -18.21 17.62 -16.05
CA PRO A 180 -18.46 18.32 -17.31
C PRO A 180 -19.72 19.19 -17.31
N ASP A 181 -20.85 18.66 -16.82
CA ASP A 181 -22.15 19.36 -16.80
C ASP A 181 -22.09 20.69 -16.05
N SER A 182 -21.25 20.76 -15.01
CA SER A 182 -21.11 21.97 -14.21
C SER A 182 -20.21 23.03 -14.86
N LEU A 183 -19.45 22.65 -15.88
CA LEU A 183 -18.47 23.48 -16.57
C LEU A 183 -18.97 23.95 -17.94
N GLU A 184 -19.78 23.14 -18.63
CA GLU A 184 -20.37 23.44 -19.94
C GLU A 184 -20.98 24.85 -20.05
N PRO A 185 -21.83 25.33 -19.11
CA PRO A 185 -22.42 26.67 -19.23
C PRO A 185 -21.38 27.80 -19.14
N LEU A 186 -20.30 27.58 -18.38
CA LEU A 186 -19.22 28.57 -18.22
C LEU A 186 -18.38 28.66 -19.49
N LEU A 187 -18.02 27.51 -20.07
CA LEU A 187 -17.28 27.48 -21.34
C LEU A 187 -18.11 28.04 -22.49
N ALA A 188 -19.39 27.70 -22.59
CA ALA A 188 -20.25 28.23 -23.64
C ALA A 188 -20.39 29.76 -23.62
N SER A 189 -20.29 30.38 -22.44
CA SER A 189 -20.30 31.84 -22.25
C SER A 189 -18.95 32.46 -22.62
N ASP A 190 -17.87 31.95 -22.05
CA ASP A 190 -16.59 32.67 -22.03
C ASP A 190 -15.63 32.21 -23.14
N TYR A 191 -15.82 30.98 -23.65
CA TYR A 191 -14.97 30.31 -24.64
C TYR A 191 -15.83 29.46 -25.60
N PRO A 192 -16.64 30.08 -26.47
CA PRO A 192 -17.65 29.38 -27.28
C PRO A 192 -17.08 28.30 -28.24
N ASP A 193 -15.82 28.47 -28.64
CA ASP A 193 -15.09 27.53 -29.49
C ASP A 193 -14.55 26.33 -28.71
N ALA A 194 -14.51 26.40 -27.38
CA ALA A 194 -14.09 25.28 -26.54
C ALA A 194 -15.20 24.22 -26.45
N LYS A 195 -14.80 22.95 -26.52
CA LYS A 195 -15.66 21.77 -26.39
C LYS A 195 -15.13 20.84 -25.30
N ILE A 196 -16.05 20.23 -24.56
CA ILE A 196 -15.72 19.15 -23.64
C ILE A 196 -15.91 17.82 -24.37
N VAL A 197 -14.86 17.01 -24.39
CA VAL A 197 -14.89 15.63 -24.87
C VAL A 197 -14.87 14.72 -23.65
N ARG A 198 -15.97 13.99 -23.44
CA ARG A 198 -16.23 13.18 -22.25
C ARG A 198 -16.48 11.72 -22.59
N SER A 199 -16.38 10.87 -21.59
CA SER A 199 -16.64 9.42 -21.68
C SER A 199 -18.09 9.05 -21.29
N ASP A 200 -18.81 9.97 -20.66
CA ASP A 200 -20.14 9.79 -20.05
C ASP A 200 -20.16 8.74 -18.93
N LEU A 201 -19.01 8.51 -18.30
CA LEU A 201 -18.77 7.44 -17.33
C LEU A 201 -17.98 8.00 -16.15
N SER A 202 -18.26 7.49 -14.95
CA SER A 202 -17.47 7.90 -13.78
C SER A 202 -16.02 7.46 -13.92
N THR A 203 -15.09 8.35 -13.68
CA THR A 203 -13.66 8.08 -13.80
C THR A 203 -13.00 7.89 -12.44
N TYR A 204 -13.66 8.26 -11.34
CA TYR A 204 -13.18 8.06 -9.97
C TYR A 204 -14.02 7.02 -9.18
N PRO A 205 -13.61 5.74 -9.12
CA PRO A 205 -14.41 4.67 -8.49
C PRO A 205 -14.25 4.54 -6.97
N VAL A 206 -13.21 5.14 -6.37
CA VAL A 206 -12.72 4.75 -5.03
C VAL A 206 -13.56 5.33 -3.87
N LYS A 207 -14.37 6.37 -4.10
CA LYS A 207 -15.26 6.94 -3.07
C LYS A 207 -16.65 7.20 -3.64
N GLY A 208 -17.68 6.78 -2.91
CA GLY A 208 -19.07 7.12 -3.27
C GLY A 208 -19.35 8.61 -3.02
N PRO A 209 -20.10 9.30 -3.91
CA PRO A 209 -20.64 8.86 -5.19
C PRO A 209 -19.66 9.04 -6.38
N LYS A 210 -19.78 8.12 -7.35
CA LYS A 210 -18.98 7.99 -8.57
C LYS A 210 -19.20 9.18 -9.54
N ASP A 211 -18.20 10.03 -9.76
CA ASP A 211 -18.27 11.18 -10.68
C ASP A 211 -17.24 11.05 -11.84
N GLU A 212 -17.45 11.82 -12.92
CA GLU A 212 -16.56 11.95 -14.08
C GLU A 212 -15.68 13.20 -13.92
N PHE A 213 -14.39 13.01 -13.62
CA PHE A 213 -13.42 14.10 -13.47
C PHE A 213 -12.35 14.13 -14.55
N ASP A 214 -12.13 13.00 -15.22
CA ASP A 214 -11.13 12.87 -16.27
C ASP A 214 -11.81 13.05 -17.62
N TYR A 215 -11.49 14.13 -18.30
CA TYR A 215 -12.00 14.43 -19.63
C TYR A 215 -11.01 15.30 -20.40
N MET A 216 -11.38 15.76 -21.59
CA MET A 216 -10.59 16.70 -22.37
C MET A 216 -11.41 17.94 -22.67
N ILE A 217 -10.78 19.11 -22.59
CA ILE A 217 -11.33 20.37 -23.11
C ILE A 217 -10.48 20.78 -24.29
N THR A 218 -11.11 21.12 -25.40
CA THR A 218 -10.41 21.35 -26.67
C THR A 218 -10.95 22.57 -27.40
N SER A 219 -10.11 23.25 -28.17
CA SER A 219 -10.49 24.33 -29.09
C SER A 219 -9.69 24.20 -30.38
N GLY A 220 -10.35 24.25 -31.53
CA GLY A 220 -9.71 24.17 -32.85
C GLY A 220 -9.24 22.76 -33.24
N VAL A 221 -8.70 21.98 -32.29
CA VAL A 221 -8.68 20.52 -32.43
C VAL A 221 -10.15 20.11 -32.34
N THR A 222 -10.72 19.53 -33.40
CA THR A 222 -12.07 18.90 -33.46
C THR A 222 -13.21 19.66 -34.17
N ASP A 223 -13.18 19.77 -35.49
CA ASP A 223 -14.42 19.76 -36.28
C ASP A 223 -15.07 18.34 -36.22
N ASN A 224 -15.63 17.95 -35.06
CA ASN A 224 -16.44 16.74 -34.80
C ASN A 224 -15.77 15.36 -34.79
N GLN A 225 -14.46 15.23 -34.55
CA GLN A 225 -13.81 13.93 -34.71
C GLN A 225 -13.58 13.14 -33.43
N TYR A 226 -13.28 13.76 -32.27
CA TYR A 226 -12.89 13.00 -31.08
C TYR A 226 -14.07 12.53 -30.24
N THR A 227 -14.03 11.27 -29.83
CA THR A 227 -14.93 10.67 -28.84
C THR A 227 -14.12 10.21 -27.63
N GLY A 228 -14.65 10.45 -26.42
CA GLY A 228 -14.05 9.98 -25.17
C GLY A 228 -14.49 8.55 -24.82
N PHE A 229 -13.56 7.76 -24.27
CA PHE A 229 -13.77 6.37 -23.89
C PHE A 229 -13.08 6.08 -22.58
N ARG A 230 -13.76 5.36 -21.67
CA ARG A 230 -13.17 4.97 -20.38
C ARG A 230 -12.58 3.56 -20.46
N LEU A 231 -11.36 3.41 -19.96
CA LEU A 231 -10.74 2.10 -19.77
C LEU A 231 -11.12 1.58 -18.39
N THR A 232 -11.66 0.37 -18.29
CA THR A 232 -12.03 -0.18 -16.97
C THR A 232 -10.85 -0.84 -16.26
N TYR A 233 -9.67 -0.84 -16.86
CA TYR A 233 -8.47 -1.44 -16.29
C TYR A 233 -7.19 -0.70 -16.69
N LEU A 234 -6.51 -0.18 -15.68
CA LEU A 234 -5.10 0.20 -15.71
C LEU A 234 -4.55 -0.04 -14.30
N ASP A 235 -3.44 -0.77 -14.17
CA ASP A 235 -2.80 -0.97 -12.88
C ASP A 235 -2.27 0.36 -12.32
N ALA A 236 -2.37 0.53 -11.00
CA ALA A 236 -1.73 1.60 -10.22
C ALA A 236 -2.26 3.04 -10.38
N SER A 237 -3.52 3.21 -10.81
CA SER A 237 -4.27 4.47 -10.77
C SER A 237 -5.54 4.32 -9.92
N ASP A 238 -5.88 5.34 -9.12
CA ASP A 238 -7.16 5.45 -8.41
C ASP A 238 -8.27 6.05 -9.29
N HIS A 239 -7.93 6.51 -10.49
CA HIS A 239 -8.86 6.89 -11.55
C HIS A 239 -8.80 5.89 -12.73
N TYR A 240 -9.93 5.71 -13.41
CA TYR A 240 -9.99 5.03 -14.70
C TYR A 240 -9.43 5.94 -15.80
N PRO A 241 -8.51 5.46 -16.66
CA PRO A 241 -8.01 6.26 -17.77
C PRO A 241 -9.10 6.57 -18.78
N VAL A 242 -8.96 7.73 -19.42
CA VAL A 242 -9.83 8.15 -20.52
C VAL A 242 -9.00 8.35 -21.78
N GLY A 243 -9.42 7.69 -22.85
CA GLY A 243 -8.82 7.83 -24.19
C GLY A 243 -9.70 8.69 -25.09
N PHE A 244 -9.07 9.47 -25.97
CA PHE A 244 -9.76 10.35 -26.93
C PHE A 244 -9.33 9.96 -28.36
N TRP A 245 -10.29 9.57 -29.22
CA TRP A 245 -9.99 9.07 -30.57
C TRP A 245 -10.87 9.69 -31.64
N THR A 246 -10.30 9.91 -32.83
CA THR A 246 -11.05 10.30 -34.02
C THR A 246 -11.88 9.13 -34.56
N SER A 247 -13.21 9.22 -34.57
CA SER A 247 -14.08 8.17 -35.15
C SER A 247 -14.64 8.57 -36.51
N THR A 248 -14.60 7.66 -37.50
CA THR A 248 -15.34 7.79 -38.78
C THR A 248 -16.80 7.31 -38.68
N ALA A 249 -17.21 6.72 -37.55
CA ALA A 249 -18.57 6.23 -37.32
C ALA A 249 -19.27 7.02 -36.19
N PRO A 250 -20.59 7.30 -36.30
CA PRO A 250 -21.32 8.02 -35.25
C PRO A 250 -21.34 7.19 -33.94
N PRO A 251 -21.03 7.78 -32.77
CA PRO A 251 -20.87 7.01 -31.54
C PRO A 251 -22.22 6.62 -30.90
N ALA A 252 -22.23 5.44 -30.28
CA ALA A 252 -23.22 5.07 -29.27
C ALA A 252 -22.76 5.60 -27.90
N PRO A 253 -23.66 6.08 -27.03
CA PRO A 253 -23.31 6.62 -25.71
C PRO A 253 -22.66 5.57 -24.80
N ARG A 254 -21.75 6.01 -23.91
CA ARG A 254 -21.15 5.23 -22.79
C ARG A 254 -20.34 3.99 -23.20
N ARG A 255 -19.21 4.19 -23.88
CA ARG A 255 -18.32 3.07 -24.26
C ARG A 255 -17.24 2.83 -23.19
N GLU A 256 -17.33 1.67 -22.57
CA GLU A 256 -16.32 1.08 -21.68
C GLU A 256 -15.50 0.01 -22.41
N PHE A 257 -14.19 -0.01 -22.20
CA PHE A 257 -13.34 -1.09 -22.68
C PHE A 257 -12.76 -1.90 -21.52
N PRO A 258 -13.06 -3.22 -21.43
CA PRO A 258 -12.63 -4.10 -20.34
C PRO A 258 -11.13 -4.45 -20.33
N CYS A 259 -10.43 -4.10 -21.42
CA CYS A 259 -9.01 -4.27 -21.63
C CYS A 259 -8.49 -3.04 -22.35
N GLY A 260 -7.17 -2.82 -22.36
CA GLY A 260 -6.56 -1.74 -23.13
C GLY A 260 -7.07 -1.77 -24.58
N PRO A 261 -7.90 -0.81 -25.03
CA PRO A 261 -8.05 -0.55 -26.44
C PRO A 261 -6.69 0.04 -26.81
N ILE A 262 -5.98 -0.46 -27.80
CA ILE A 262 -5.97 0.24 -29.09
C ILE A 262 -5.62 -0.70 -30.24
N ASP A 263 -5.19 -1.93 -29.97
CA ASP A 263 -4.97 -2.91 -31.05
C ASP A 263 -6.30 -3.57 -31.50
N THR A 264 -7.28 -3.69 -30.59
CA THR A 264 -8.57 -4.36 -30.84
C THR A 264 -9.58 -3.49 -31.61
N VAL A 265 -9.47 -2.17 -31.51
CA VAL A 265 -10.31 -1.23 -32.29
C VAL A 265 -9.79 -1.12 -33.74
N LEU A 266 -8.51 -1.44 -33.98
CA LEU A 266 -7.89 -1.47 -35.31
C LEU A 266 -7.92 -2.86 -35.98
N ARG A 267 -8.31 -3.93 -35.27
CA ARG A 267 -8.44 -5.29 -35.83
C ARG A 267 -9.82 -5.86 -35.57
N ALA A 268 -10.76 -5.51 -36.43
CA ALA A 268 -12.06 -6.18 -36.46
C ALA A 268 -11.89 -7.70 -36.56
N GLY A 269 -12.43 -8.44 -35.59
CA GLY A 269 -12.78 -9.85 -35.77
C GLY A 269 -12.17 -10.86 -34.79
N ARG A 270 -13.05 -11.36 -33.90
CA ARG A 270 -13.09 -12.75 -33.39
C ARG A 270 -11.94 -13.23 -32.51
N ALA A 271 -12.09 -13.03 -31.20
CA ALA A 271 -12.35 -14.07 -30.20
C ALA A 271 -12.49 -13.36 -28.84
N ALA A 272 -13.31 -13.88 -27.94
CA ALA A 272 -13.58 -13.28 -26.65
C ALA A 272 -12.28 -12.89 -25.91
N CYS A 273 -11.99 -11.59 -25.86
CA CYS A 273 -11.02 -11.03 -24.93
C CYS A 273 -11.64 -11.14 -23.53
N VAL A 274 -11.53 -12.31 -22.92
CA VAL A 274 -11.36 -12.39 -21.46
C VAL A 274 -9.86 -12.20 -21.28
N PRO A 275 -9.34 -11.02 -20.89
CA PRO A 275 -7.98 -10.97 -20.41
C PRO A 275 -7.88 -12.04 -19.33
N THR A 276 -6.86 -12.89 -19.37
CA THR A 276 -6.55 -13.71 -18.21
C THR A 276 -6.39 -12.75 -17.05
N ARG A 277 -7.40 -12.71 -16.15
CA ARG A 277 -7.38 -11.87 -14.95
C ARG A 277 -6.01 -12.05 -14.31
N ASN A 278 -5.27 -10.97 -14.12
CA ASN A 278 -3.89 -11.08 -13.67
C ASN A 278 -3.84 -11.63 -12.23
N PRO A 279 -2.81 -12.40 -11.85
CA PRO A 279 -2.77 -12.99 -10.53
C PRO A 279 -2.58 -11.92 -9.44
N ALA A 280 -3.19 -12.15 -8.29
CA ALA A 280 -3.11 -11.31 -7.10
C ALA A 280 -3.01 -12.16 -5.83
N ILE A 281 -2.52 -11.58 -4.75
CA ILE A 281 -2.58 -12.17 -3.40
C ILE A 281 -3.19 -11.13 -2.46
N VAL A 282 -3.90 -11.59 -1.44
CA VAL A 282 -4.69 -10.72 -0.56
C VAL A 282 -4.49 -11.13 0.89
N SER A 283 -4.40 -10.17 1.81
CA SER A 283 -4.57 -10.43 3.25
C SER A 283 -5.84 -9.81 3.79
N LEU A 284 -6.47 -10.53 4.71
CA LEU A 284 -7.58 -10.08 5.54
C LEU A 284 -7.17 -10.31 7.01
N GLY A 285 -7.72 -9.53 7.93
CA GLY A 285 -7.41 -9.70 9.34
C GLY A 285 -7.35 -8.42 10.16
N ASP A 286 -6.63 -8.54 11.28
CA ASP A 286 -6.41 -7.48 12.24
C ASP A 286 -5.04 -6.79 12.08
N SER A 287 -4.58 -6.13 13.16
CA SER A 287 -3.37 -5.32 13.22
C SER A 287 -2.08 -6.07 12.87
N TYR A 288 -2.00 -7.38 13.16
CA TYR A 288 -0.79 -8.15 12.84
C TYR A 288 -0.60 -8.27 11.33
N LEU A 289 -1.69 -8.46 10.58
CA LEU A 289 -1.66 -8.57 9.11
C LEU A 289 -1.82 -7.21 8.42
N SER A 290 -2.38 -6.20 9.09
CA SER A 290 -2.34 -4.82 8.57
C SER A 290 -0.90 -4.32 8.48
N GLY A 291 -0.02 -4.81 9.35
CA GLY A 291 1.35 -4.31 9.42
C GLY A 291 1.50 -3.19 10.45
N GLU A 292 0.61 -3.12 11.45
CA GLU A 292 0.75 -2.21 12.58
C GLU A 292 2.14 -2.37 13.23
N ALA A 293 2.71 -1.25 13.70
CA ALA A 293 4.10 -1.11 14.13
C ALA A 293 5.17 -1.28 13.03
N GLY A 294 4.77 -1.49 11.78
CA GLY A 294 5.67 -1.53 10.63
C GLY A 294 6.54 -0.26 10.48
N ARG A 295 6.18 0.85 11.14
CA ARG A 295 7.01 2.06 11.24
C ARG A 295 8.40 1.83 11.82
N TRP A 296 8.60 0.82 12.67
CA TRP A 296 9.82 0.69 13.46
C TRP A 296 10.78 -0.38 12.92
N ALA A 297 11.99 0.00 12.55
CA ALA A 297 13.07 -0.90 12.16
C ALA A 297 13.91 -1.29 13.39
N GLY A 298 13.32 -2.09 14.28
CA GLY A 298 13.90 -2.42 15.60
C GLY A 298 13.39 -1.49 16.71
N ASN A 299 14.02 -1.57 17.88
CA ASN A 299 13.76 -0.70 19.04
C ASN A 299 15.05 0.03 19.43
N ALA A 300 14.93 1.19 20.08
CA ALA A 300 16.06 2.01 20.50
C ALA A 300 15.77 2.61 21.89
N ASP A 301 16.65 2.42 22.87
CA ASP A 301 16.51 3.03 24.20
C ASP A 301 16.98 4.50 24.18
N THR A 302 16.14 5.37 23.61
CA THR A 302 16.38 6.80 23.44
C THR A 302 15.08 7.60 23.47
N GLY A 303 15.17 8.92 23.47
CA GLY A 303 13.99 9.78 23.37
C GLY A 303 13.30 9.69 22.01
N ALA A 304 12.06 10.18 21.95
CA ALA A 304 11.27 10.22 20.71
C ALA A 304 11.74 11.26 19.68
N GLN A 305 12.72 12.10 20.02
CA GLN A 305 13.24 13.11 19.12
C GLN A 305 14.14 12.50 18.04
N GLY A 306 14.06 13.06 16.83
CA GLY A 306 14.93 12.65 15.73
C GLY A 306 14.48 11.35 15.08
N SER A 307 15.42 10.54 14.60
CA SER A 307 15.14 9.25 13.95
C SER A 307 15.06 8.06 14.91
N ALA A 308 15.16 8.28 16.23
CA ALA A 308 15.33 7.24 17.24
C ALA A 308 16.47 6.26 16.85
N TRP A 309 17.66 6.84 16.59
CA TRP A 309 18.85 6.11 16.11
C TRP A 309 18.60 5.28 14.85
N GLY A 310 17.79 5.81 13.93
CA GLY A 310 17.46 5.19 12.65
C GLY A 310 16.35 4.15 12.67
N THR A 311 15.71 3.91 13.83
CA THR A 311 14.62 2.93 13.93
C THR A 311 13.29 3.49 13.41
N ASP A 312 13.07 4.80 13.44
CA ASP A 312 11.82 5.39 12.96
C ASP A 312 11.82 5.57 11.43
N ARG A 313 11.12 4.67 10.71
CA ARG A 313 10.97 4.75 9.25
C ARG A 313 10.11 5.92 8.79
N ALA A 314 9.33 6.53 9.68
CA ALA A 314 8.55 7.73 9.38
C ALA A 314 9.34 9.03 9.58
N ALA A 315 10.58 8.97 10.08
CA ALA A 315 11.42 10.15 10.24
C ALA A 315 11.68 10.83 8.88
N ALA A 316 11.35 12.11 8.79
CA ALA A 316 11.42 12.92 7.57
C ALA A 316 11.97 14.32 7.88
N ASN A 317 12.53 14.99 6.86
CA ASN A 317 13.07 16.36 7.00
C ASN A 317 14.05 16.50 8.18
N CYS A 318 14.94 15.51 8.35
CA CYS A 318 15.88 15.45 9.45
C CYS A 318 17.02 16.46 9.32
N SER A 319 17.55 16.92 10.47
CA SER A 319 18.87 17.54 10.55
C SER A 319 19.96 16.57 10.10
N ALA A 320 21.13 17.09 9.73
CA ALA A 320 22.25 16.25 9.27
C ALA A 320 22.74 15.23 10.32
N ASP A 321 22.52 15.50 11.60
CA ASP A 321 22.83 14.60 12.72
C ASP A 321 21.63 13.78 13.22
N GLU A 322 20.49 13.85 12.50
CA GLU A 322 19.23 13.16 12.79
C GLU A 322 18.62 13.40 14.18
N LYS A 323 19.13 14.36 14.97
CA LYS A 323 18.59 14.67 16.30
C LYS A 323 17.25 15.40 16.25
N THR A 324 16.95 16.04 15.13
CA THR A 324 15.68 16.72 14.91
C THR A 324 15.10 16.26 13.59
N CYS A 325 13.94 15.63 13.63
CA CYS A 325 13.20 15.18 12.45
C CYS A 325 11.74 15.60 12.59
N GLY A 326 11.08 15.83 11.45
CA GLY A 326 9.63 15.67 11.37
C GLY A 326 9.28 14.19 11.23
N HIS A 327 7.99 13.86 11.31
CA HIS A 327 7.51 12.49 11.15
C HIS A 327 6.33 12.46 10.18
N ASP A 328 6.45 11.66 9.12
CA ASP A 328 5.42 11.49 8.10
C ASP A 328 4.97 10.03 8.06
N LEU A 329 3.92 9.72 8.84
CA LEU A 329 3.35 8.37 8.96
C LEU A 329 2.77 7.86 7.63
N ASP A 330 2.40 8.74 6.71
CA ASP A 330 1.85 8.35 5.41
C ASP A 330 2.93 7.69 4.53
N THR A 331 4.22 7.88 4.84
CA THR A 331 5.31 7.14 4.17
C THR A 331 5.32 5.65 4.49
N VAL A 332 4.75 5.26 5.64
CA VAL A 332 4.68 3.87 6.11
C VAL A 332 3.28 3.29 5.88
N TYR A 333 2.24 3.98 6.30
CA TYR A 333 0.86 3.47 6.32
C TYR A 333 -0.04 4.08 5.25
N GLY A 334 0.46 5.06 4.48
CA GLY A 334 -0.32 5.78 3.48
C GLY A 334 -1.61 6.40 4.06
N PRO A 335 -2.73 6.40 3.32
CA PRO A 335 -3.99 7.00 3.78
C PRO A 335 -4.63 6.27 4.96
N THR A 336 -4.05 5.15 5.38
CA THR A 336 -4.58 4.34 6.48
C THR A 336 -3.91 4.60 7.82
N SER A 337 -2.96 5.54 7.85
CA SER A 337 -2.22 5.92 9.05
C SER A 337 -3.15 6.39 10.18
N TYR A 338 -2.62 6.36 11.41
CA TYR A 338 -3.21 7.03 12.56
C TYR A 338 -2.90 8.54 12.64
N ALA A 339 -2.28 9.12 11.60
CA ALA A 339 -2.14 10.57 11.48
C ALA A 339 -3.51 11.25 11.35
N PRO A 340 -3.61 12.56 11.69
CA PRO A 340 -4.84 13.32 11.43
C PRO A 340 -5.29 13.22 9.97
N GLY A 341 -6.49 12.67 9.75
CA GLY A 341 -7.07 12.48 8.41
C GLY A 341 -6.88 11.08 7.81
N GLY A 342 -6.05 10.22 8.41
CA GLY A 342 -6.01 8.80 8.10
C GLY A 342 -7.09 8.01 8.83
N ASN A 343 -7.33 6.77 8.39
CA ASN A 343 -8.42 5.94 8.93
C ASN A 343 -8.00 4.94 10.03
N ARG A 344 -6.72 4.94 10.44
CA ARG A 344 -6.19 4.08 11.51
C ARG A 344 -6.30 2.58 11.22
N CYS A 345 -6.38 2.15 9.96
CA CYS A 345 -6.22 0.72 9.65
C CYS A 345 -4.76 0.27 9.67
N ASP A 346 -3.82 1.23 9.59
CA ASP A 346 -2.39 1.04 9.78
C ASP A 346 -1.83 -0.06 8.87
N ARG A 347 -2.18 0.06 7.58
CA ARG A 347 -1.76 -0.84 6.51
C ARG A 347 -0.35 -0.47 6.06
N SER A 348 0.65 -1.14 6.60
CA SER A 348 2.05 -0.82 6.32
C SER A 348 2.49 -1.25 4.91
N ASP A 349 3.34 -0.43 4.30
CA ASP A 349 4.10 -0.73 3.09
C ASP A 349 5.02 -1.96 3.20
N ILE A 350 5.26 -2.47 4.41
CA ILE A 350 6.02 -3.69 4.69
C ILE A 350 5.20 -4.81 5.35
N ALA A 351 3.87 -4.65 5.43
CA ALA A 351 2.97 -5.70 5.94
C ALA A 351 3.25 -7.06 5.26
N PRO A 352 2.91 -8.20 5.89
CA PRO A 352 3.39 -9.50 5.44
C PRO A 352 2.99 -9.81 3.99
N ILE A 353 1.74 -9.50 3.60
CA ILE A 353 1.31 -9.69 2.22
C ILE A 353 2.03 -8.77 1.24
N THR A 354 2.31 -7.52 1.65
CA THR A 354 2.95 -6.50 0.81
C THR A 354 4.39 -6.89 0.50
N SER A 355 5.11 -7.41 1.50
CA SER A 355 6.50 -7.84 1.38
C SER A 355 6.65 -9.25 0.76
N ALA A 356 5.62 -10.09 0.78
CA ALA A 356 5.65 -11.44 0.24
C ALA A 356 5.83 -11.48 -1.29
N ALA A 357 6.89 -12.11 -1.78
CA ALA A 357 7.03 -12.41 -3.20
C ALA A 357 6.17 -13.62 -3.58
N HIS A 358 5.45 -13.53 -4.69
CA HIS A 358 4.66 -14.64 -5.22
C HIS A 358 4.79 -14.70 -6.75
N PRO A 359 4.94 -15.89 -7.36
CA PRO A 359 5.17 -16.02 -8.80
C PRO A 359 4.14 -15.27 -9.63
N ARG A 360 4.62 -14.43 -10.56
CA ARG A 360 3.81 -13.59 -11.46
C ARG A 360 2.90 -12.59 -10.73
N VAL A 361 2.98 -12.48 -9.40
CA VAL A 361 2.23 -11.52 -8.60
C VAL A 361 3.15 -10.38 -8.16
N PRO A 362 3.01 -9.24 -8.80
CA PRO A 362 3.78 -8.06 -8.46
C PRO A 362 3.30 -7.36 -7.18
N SER A 363 4.12 -6.47 -6.61
CA SER A 363 3.89 -5.78 -5.32
C SER A 363 2.54 -5.04 -5.24
N TRP A 364 2.12 -4.33 -6.28
CA TRP A 364 0.86 -3.57 -6.32
C TRP A 364 -0.40 -4.45 -6.50
N ARG A 365 -0.25 -5.76 -6.74
CA ARG A 365 -1.35 -6.76 -6.70
C ARG A 365 -1.29 -7.62 -5.44
N ARG A 366 -0.58 -7.14 -4.43
CA ARG A 366 -0.58 -7.67 -3.06
C ARG A 366 -1.45 -6.74 -2.24
N PHE A 367 -2.70 -7.13 -2.06
CA PHE A 367 -3.70 -6.27 -1.46
C PHE A 367 -3.79 -6.56 0.03
N ASN A 368 -3.54 -5.55 0.85
CA ASN A 368 -3.80 -5.63 2.27
C ASN A 368 -5.18 -5.06 2.59
N LEU A 369 -6.12 -5.91 2.97
CA LEU A 369 -7.45 -5.52 3.42
C LEU A 369 -7.57 -5.54 4.94
N ALA A 370 -6.61 -6.17 5.62
CA ALA A 370 -6.55 -6.22 7.08
C ALA A 370 -6.54 -4.80 7.66
N CYS A 371 -7.13 -4.65 8.84
CA CYS A 371 -7.28 -3.35 9.48
C CYS A 371 -7.04 -3.49 10.98
N SER A 372 -6.18 -2.65 11.54
CA SER A 372 -5.93 -2.60 12.97
C SER A 372 -7.24 -2.57 13.79
N GLY A 373 -7.29 -3.28 14.90
CA GLY A 373 -8.47 -3.36 15.78
C GLY A 373 -9.66 -4.16 15.23
N ALA A 374 -9.59 -4.71 14.02
CA ALA A 374 -10.65 -5.55 13.47
C ALA A 374 -10.86 -6.81 14.32
N THR A 375 -12.11 -7.20 14.52
CA THR A 375 -12.52 -8.53 14.99
C THR A 375 -13.03 -9.36 13.81
N THR A 376 -13.39 -10.62 14.06
CA THR A 376 -14.09 -11.45 13.07
C THR A 376 -15.38 -10.80 12.53
N ASN A 377 -15.99 -9.87 13.25
CA ASN A 377 -17.16 -9.11 12.79
C ASN A 377 -16.85 -8.26 11.55
N GLU A 378 -15.69 -7.59 11.53
CA GLU A 378 -15.27 -6.71 10.43
C GLU A 378 -14.83 -7.46 9.17
N ILE A 379 -14.72 -8.80 9.24
CA ILE A 379 -14.56 -9.62 8.03
C ILE A 379 -15.80 -9.50 7.15
N THR A 380 -17.01 -9.59 7.71
CA THR A 380 -18.29 -9.59 6.96
C THR A 380 -19.14 -8.36 7.15
N ARG A 381 -18.75 -7.44 8.04
CA ARG A 381 -19.46 -6.18 8.27
C ARG A 381 -18.54 -4.98 8.10
N PRO A 382 -19.07 -3.82 7.64
CA PRO A 382 -18.30 -2.59 7.57
C PRO A 382 -17.74 -2.19 8.93
N TYR A 383 -16.49 -1.73 8.95
CA TYR A 383 -15.89 -1.12 10.14
C TYR A 383 -16.24 0.37 10.16
N THR A 384 -17.48 0.68 10.55
CA THR A 384 -18.05 2.04 10.46
C THR A 384 -17.21 3.10 11.16
N ALA A 385 -16.60 2.77 12.31
CA ALA A 385 -15.74 3.70 13.06
C ALA A 385 -14.49 4.13 12.29
N LYS A 386 -14.04 3.34 11.30
CA LYS A 386 -12.89 3.61 10.43
C LYS A 386 -13.30 3.92 8.99
N GLY A 387 -14.60 3.98 8.69
CA GLY A 387 -15.12 4.27 7.35
C GLY A 387 -14.72 3.22 6.31
N GLU A 388 -14.59 1.96 6.73
CA GLU A 388 -14.18 0.84 5.86
C GLU A 388 -15.36 -0.09 5.59
N ASP A 389 -15.45 -0.57 4.35
CA ASP A 389 -16.37 -1.65 3.97
C ASP A 389 -15.93 -2.97 4.59
N ALA A 390 -16.81 -3.98 4.60
CA ALA A 390 -16.44 -5.31 5.06
C ALA A 390 -15.25 -5.85 4.26
N GLN A 391 -14.31 -6.54 4.92
CA GLN A 391 -13.13 -7.05 4.21
C GLN A 391 -13.51 -8.05 3.11
N THR A 392 -14.61 -8.81 3.26
CA THR A 392 -15.14 -9.68 2.21
C THR A 392 -15.72 -8.91 1.02
N ASP A 393 -16.31 -7.73 1.24
CA ASP A 393 -16.83 -6.90 0.14
C ASP A 393 -15.66 -6.33 -0.70
N GLN A 394 -14.62 -5.87 -0.01
CA GLN A 394 -13.37 -5.42 -0.65
C GLN A 394 -12.68 -6.57 -1.40
N LEU A 395 -12.65 -7.78 -0.81
CA LEU A 395 -12.13 -8.98 -1.44
C LEU A 395 -12.92 -9.36 -2.70
N ALA A 396 -14.26 -9.30 -2.65
CA ALA A 396 -15.12 -9.59 -3.80
C ALA A 396 -14.81 -8.64 -4.97
N ASP A 397 -14.58 -7.36 -4.68
CA ASP A 397 -14.18 -6.37 -5.69
C ASP A 397 -12.81 -6.63 -6.31
N ILE A 398 -11.85 -7.15 -5.54
CA ILE A 398 -10.56 -7.64 -6.06
C ILE A 398 -10.78 -8.90 -6.89
N ALA A 399 -11.57 -9.84 -6.40
CA ALA A 399 -11.83 -11.14 -7.03
C ALA A 399 -12.49 -10.98 -8.42
N LYS A 400 -13.36 -9.99 -8.60
CA LYS A 400 -13.93 -9.60 -9.92
C LYS A 400 -12.86 -9.22 -10.95
N ARG A 401 -11.75 -8.63 -10.51
CA ARG A 401 -10.73 -7.98 -11.35
C ARG A 401 -9.47 -8.85 -11.55
N TYR A 402 -9.11 -9.65 -10.56
CA TYR A 402 -7.87 -10.42 -10.52
C TYR A 402 -8.13 -11.93 -10.49
N GLN A 403 -7.08 -12.74 -10.64
CA GLN A 403 -7.06 -14.13 -10.21
C GLN A 403 -6.39 -14.18 -8.85
N VAL A 404 -7.18 -14.14 -7.79
CA VAL A 404 -6.63 -14.32 -6.44
C VAL A 404 -6.01 -15.71 -6.35
N LYS A 405 -4.73 -15.79 -5.97
CA LYS A 405 -3.95 -17.03 -5.85
C LYS A 405 -3.65 -17.41 -4.41
N MET A 406 -3.70 -16.45 -3.50
CA MET A 406 -3.53 -16.67 -2.08
C MET A 406 -4.37 -15.65 -1.31
N ILE A 407 -5.03 -16.12 -0.26
CA ILE A 407 -5.72 -15.31 0.74
C ILE A 407 -5.13 -15.67 2.09
N VAL A 408 -4.50 -14.71 2.76
CA VAL A 408 -3.93 -14.89 4.10
C VAL A 408 -4.84 -14.24 5.13
N VAL A 409 -5.20 -14.96 6.18
CA VAL A 409 -6.09 -14.51 7.24
C VAL A 409 -5.39 -14.62 8.58
N SER A 410 -5.32 -13.53 9.34
CA SER A 410 -4.97 -13.56 10.76
C SER A 410 -5.96 -12.70 11.53
N ILE A 411 -6.77 -13.34 12.36
CA ILE A 411 -7.90 -12.68 13.04
C ILE A 411 -8.22 -13.43 14.34
N GLY A 412 -8.91 -12.74 15.25
CA GLY A 412 -9.44 -13.32 16.49
C GLY A 412 -8.67 -12.94 17.75
N GLY A 413 -7.49 -12.30 17.65
CA GLY A 413 -6.79 -11.76 18.81
C GLY A 413 -7.63 -10.68 19.52
N ASN A 414 -8.28 -9.82 18.74
CA ASN A 414 -9.21 -8.81 19.23
C ASN A 414 -10.52 -9.42 19.76
N ASP A 415 -11.01 -10.53 19.19
CA ASP A 415 -12.16 -11.28 19.73
C ASP A 415 -11.89 -11.87 21.11
N LEU A 416 -10.65 -12.30 21.37
CA LEU A 416 -10.20 -12.76 22.67
C LEU A 416 -10.08 -11.60 23.68
N GLY A 417 -9.89 -10.37 23.20
CA GLY A 417 -9.54 -9.22 24.04
C GLY A 417 -8.08 -9.24 24.49
N PHE A 418 -7.18 -9.79 23.67
CA PHE A 418 -5.76 -9.98 24.01
C PHE A 418 -5.07 -8.69 24.50
N ALA A 419 -5.35 -7.55 23.85
CA ALA A 419 -4.80 -6.25 24.23
C ALA A 419 -5.10 -5.89 25.70
N ASN A 420 -6.33 -6.12 26.18
CA ASN A 420 -6.72 -5.84 27.57
C ASN A 420 -5.99 -6.76 28.56
N ILE A 421 -5.77 -8.02 28.18
CA ILE A 421 -5.03 -8.98 29.01
C ILE A 421 -3.56 -8.55 29.12
N ALA A 422 -2.91 -8.27 27.98
CA ALA A 422 -1.53 -7.80 27.93
C ALA A 422 -1.35 -6.49 28.70
N GLU A 423 -2.26 -5.52 28.52
CA GLU A 423 -2.26 -4.26 29.27
C GLU A 423 -2.41 -4.50 30.78
N GLY A 424 -3.30 -5.41 31.19
CA GLY A 424 -3.46 -5.78 32.60
C GLY A 424 -2.16 -6.30 33.21
N CYS A 425 -1.49 -7.23 32.54
CA CYS A 425 -0.18 -7.77 32.97
C CYS A 425 0.89 -6.68 33.05
N ALA A 426 0.95 -5.84 32.01
CA ALA A 426 1.91 -4.75 31.94
C ALA A 426 1.73 -3.73 33.07
N ARG A 427 0.47 -3.41 33.41
CA ARG A 427 0.14 -2.48 34.50
C ARG A 427 0.52 -3.02 35.86
N GLU A 428 0.33 -4.31 36.13
CA GLU A 428 0.74 -4.89 37.42
C GLU A 428 2.26 -4.87 37.60
N PHE A 429 3.02 -5.18 36.55
CA PHE A 429 4.48 -5.04 36.61
C PHE A 429 4.90 -3.60 36.91
N VAL A 430 4.29 -2.60 36.24
CA VAL A 430 4.61 -1.19 36.46
C VAL A 430 4.26 -0.75 37.88
N LYS A 431 3.11 -1.15 38.44
CA LYS A 431 2.75 -0.83 39.83
C LYS A 431 3.79 -1.37 40.81
N TRP A 432 4.21 -2.62 40.61
CA TRP A 432 5.20 -3.28 41.45
C TRP A 432 6.56 -2.57 41.43
N ILE A 433 7.12 -2.24 40.26
CA ILE A 433 8.41 -1.52 40.20
C ILE A 433 8.35 -0.07 40.71
N SER A 434 7.16 0.51 40.87
CA SER A 434 7.01 1.94 41.11
C SER A 434 6.63 2.30 42.55
N TRP A 435 5.83 1.50 43.26
CA TRP A 435 5.40 1.84 44.63
C TRP A 435 4.79 0.68 45.44
N ASP A 436 4.47 -0.47 44.84
CA ASP A 436 3.80 -1.58 45.55
C ASP A 436 4.78 -2.69 45.98
N PRO A 437 4.93 -2.98 47.29
CA PRO A 437 5.75 -4.10 47.76
C PRO A 437 5.09 -5.47 47.55
N PHE A 438 3.81 -5.54 47.16
CA PHE A 438 3.11 -6.80 46.88
C PHE A 438 3.05 -7.06 45.37
N THR A 439 3.27 -8.31 44.99
CA THR A 439 3.25 -8.74 43.59
C THR A 439 1.92 -9.39 43.25
N ASP A 440 1.13 -8.73 42.40
CA ASP A 440 -0.07 -9.28 41.80
C ASP A 440 0.23 -9.76 40.38
N TYR A 441 0.14 -11.07 40.14
CA TYR A 441 0.33 -11.65 38.81
C TYR A 441 -0.98 -11.65 38.04
N CYS A 442 -0.98 -11.16 36.80
CA CYS A 442 -2.20 -11.06 36.01
C CYS A 442 -2.80 -12.44 35.71
N LYS A 443 -1.98 -13.50 35.65
CA LYS A 443 -2.46 -14.86 35.42
C LYS A 443 -3.45 -15.33 36.50
N ASP A 444 -3.37 -14.76 37.72
CA ASP A 444 -4.19 -15.14 38.87
C ASP A 444 -5.50 -14.35 38.95
N PHE A 445 -5.71 -13.41 38.03
CA PHE A 445 -6.99 -12.70 37.92
C PHE A 445 -8.13 -13.66 37.58
N LYS A 446 -9.28 -13.51 38.23
CA LYS A 446 -10.46 -14.34 37.99
C LYS A 446 -10.86 -14.38 36.50
N ALA A 447 -10.74 -13.24 35.81
CA ALA A 447 -11.00 -13.13 34.38
C ALA A 447 -10.10 -14.07 33.54
N ASN A 448 -8.87 -14.31 34.01
CA ASN A 448 -7.83 -15.11 33.36
C ASN A 448 -7.78 -16.57 33.84
N SER A 449 -8.75 -17.01 34.65
CA SER A 449 -8.84 -18.40 35.08
C SER A 449 -8.92 -19.36 33.88
N THR A 450 -8.34 -20.56 34.02
CA THR A 450 -8.27 -21.57 32.95
C THR A 450 -9.63 -21.84 32.31
N ALA A 451 -10.70 -21.90 33.10
CA ALA A 451 -12.05 -22.14 32.60
C ALA A 451 -12.56 -20.99 31.71
N ASN A 452 -12.32 -19.74 32.11
CA ASN A 452 -12.73 -18.56 31.35
C ASN A 452 -11.94 -18.45 30.04
N ILE A 453 -10.61 -18.55 30.12
CA ILE A 453 -9.74 -18.49 28.93
C ILE A 453 -10.07 -19.61 27.95
N SER A 454 -10.28 -20.85 28.43
CA SER A 454 -10.65 -21.98 27.57
C SER A 454 -11.99 -21.74 26.87
N LYS A 455 -12.97 -21.17 27.57
CA LYS A 455 -14.26 -20.79 26.97
C LYS A 455 -14.07 -19.73 25.89
N GLN A 456 -13.36 -18.65 26.18
CA GLN A 456 -13.11 -17.56 25.22
C GLN A 456 -12.37 -18.06 23.98
N LEU A 457 -11.35 -18.91 24.15
CA LEU A 457 -10.61 -19.54 23.07
C LEU A 457 -11.53 -20.40 22.16
N ASN A 458 -12.45 -21.17 22.75
CA ASN A 458 -13.44 -21.93 21.97
C ASN A 458 -14.43 -21.02 21.22
N ASP A 459 -14.86 -19.91 21.85
CA ASP A 459 -15.72 -18.92 21.21
C ASP A 459 -14.99 -18.26 20.02
N VAL A 460 -13.70 -17.94 20.17
CA VAL A 460 -12.86 -17.43 19.07
C VAL A 460 -12.74 -18.44 17.95
N ARG A 461 -12.48 -19.73 18.24
CA ARG A 461 -12.44 -20.78 17.20
C ARG A 461 -13.72 -20.79 16.36
N ALA A 462 -14.88 -20.76 17.02
CA ALA A 462 -16.17 -20.81 16.33
C ALA A 462 -16.32 -19.60 15.38
N LYS A 463 -16.03 -18.40 15.87
CA LYS A 463 -16.11 -17.16 15.08
C LYS A 463 -15.13 -17.14 13.90
N VAL A 464 -13.88 -17.55 14.12
CA VAL A 464 -12.87 -17.63 13.04
C VAL A 464 -13.29 -18.66 11.99
N THR A 465 -13.84 -19.80 12.40
CA THR A 465 -14.38 -20.81 11.48
C THR A 465 -15.48 -20.21 10.59
N THR A 466 -16.42 -19.47 11.17
CA THR A 466 -17.46 -18.76 10.42
C THR A 466 -16.87 -17.72 9.46
N ALA A 467 -15.93 -16.89 9.92
CA ALA A 467 -15.30 -15.89 9.07
C ALA A 467 -14.58 -16.51 7.85
N LEU A 468 -13.91 -17.65 8.02
CA LEU A 468 -13.29 -18.38 6.91
C LEU A 468 -14.31 -18.96 5.93
N GLN A 469 -15.44 -19.46 6.43
CA GLN A 469 -16.54 -19.92 5.59
C GLN A 469 -17.16 -18.76 4.78
N ASP A 470 -17.30 -17.58 5.40
CA ASP A 470 -17.81 -16.38 4.74
C ASP A 470 -16.86 -15.88 3.65
N ILE A 471 -15.54 -15.92 3.88
CA ILE A 471 -14.53 -15.62 2.86
C ILE A 471 -14.68 -16.56 1.66
N ARG A 472 -14.82 -17.87 1.89
CA ARG A 472 -15.05 -18.83 0.80
C ARG A 472 -16.36 -18.54 0.07
N ALA A 473 -17.42 -18.22 0.79
CA ALA A 473 -18.71 -17.88 0.20
C ALA A 473 -18.61 -16.63 -0.69
N ALA A 474 -17.90 -15.58 -0.26
CA ALA A 474 -17.63 -14.39 -1.05
C ALA A 474 -16.84 -14.72 -2.33
N MET A 475 -15.81 -15.56 -2.23
CA MET A 475 -15.03 -16.01 -3.39
C MET A 475 -15.86 -16.85 -4.37
N HIS A 476 -16.69 -17.78 -3.87
CA HIS A 476 -17.61 -18.55 -4.70
C HIS A 476 -18.64 -17.68 -5.43
N ALA A 477 -19.15 -16.64 -4.77
CA ALA A 477 -20.06 -15.68 -5.39
C ALA A 477 -19.42 -14.96 -6.60
N GLU A 478 -18.10 -14.79 -6.59
CA GLU A 478 -17.32 -14.21 -7.70
C GLU A 478 -16.78 -15.26 -8.70
N GLY A 479 -17.25 -16.51 -8.58
CA GLY A 479 -17.00 -17.60 -9.50
C GLY A 479 -15.71 -18.39 -9.25
N TYR A 480 -15.06 -18.20 -8.09
CA TYR A 480 -13.88 -18.97 -7.72
C TYR A 480 -14.27 -20.34 -7.17
N LYS A 481 -13.44 -21.32 -7.49
CA LYS A 481 -13.41 -22.62 -6.82
C LYS A 481 -12.35 -22.61 -5.74
N ASP A 482 -12.44 -23.55 -4.82
CA ASP A 482 -11.50 -23.64 -3.70
C ASP A 482 -10.08 -23.94 -4.16
N GLU A 483 -9.92 -24.66 -5.27
CA GLU A 483 -8.62 -24.93 -5.88
C GLU A 483 -8.00 -23.73 -6.62
N ASP A 484 -8.74 -22.62 -6.82
CA ASP A 484 -8.22 -21.46 -7.55
C ASP A 484 -7.25 -20.61 -6.71
N TYR A 485 -7.34 -20.70 -5.38
CA TYR A 485 -6.57 -19.91 -4.42
C TYR A 485 -6.17 -20.70 -3.18
N HIS A 486 -5.02 -20.35 -2.59
CA HIS A 486 -4.58 -20.87 -1.29
C HIS A 486 -5.22 -20.05 -0.16
N LEU A 487 -6.19 -20.60 0.57
CA LEU A 487 -6.70 -19.98 1.80
C LEU A 487 -5.80 -20.38 2.98
N VAL A 488 -5.13 -19.42 3.60
CA VAL A 488 -4.13 -19.63 4.64
C VAL A 488 -4.55 -18.90 5.91
N VAL A 489 -4.61 -19.61 7.03
CA VAL A 489 -4.76 -19.02 8.36
C VAL A 489 -3.37 -18.89 8.97
N GLN A 490 -2.89 -17.66 9.13
CA GLN A 490 -1.63 -17.35 9.80
C GLN A 490 -1.87 -17.13 11.29
N SER A 491 -1.17 -17.88 12.13
CA SER A 491 -1.13 -17.62 13.58
C SER A 491 -0.32 -16.37 13.93
N TYR A 492 -0.28 -16.04 15.23
CA TYR A 492 0.52 -14.95 15.75
C TYR A 492 1.92 -15.46 16.15
N PRO A 493 2.99 -14.71 15.86
CA PRO A 493 4.33 -15.05 16.36
C PRO A 493 4.41 -14.84 17.87
N ASP A 494 5.33 -15.55 18.53
CA ASP A 494 5.68 -15.23 19.91
C ASP A 494 6.49 -13.93 19.94
N THR A 495 5.98 -12.90 20.63
CA THR A 495 6.57 -11.55 20.63
C THR A 495 7.41 -11.23 21.86
N LEU A 496 7.26 -12.03 22.92
CA LEU A 496 8.08 -12.01 24.14
C LEU A 496 8.80 -13.34 24.27
N PRO A 497 10.08 -13.42 24.68
CA PRO A 497 10.82 -14.67 24.81
C PRO A 497 10.27 -15.53 25.97
N PRO A 498 10.66 -16.82 26.07
CA PRO A 498 10.56 -17.56 27.33
C PRO A 498 11.19 -16.76 28.47
N SER A 499 10.66 -16.88 29.69
CA SER A 499 11.16 -16.07 30.82
C SER A 499 12.67 -16.18 31.06
N THR A 500 13.23 -17.37 30.83
CA THR A 500 14.66 -17.67 30.96
C THR A 500 15.56 -16.98 29.93
N GLU A 501 14.97 -16.41 28.89
CA GLU A 501 15.67 -15.79 27.76
C GLU A 501 15.54 -14.27 27.73
N TYR A 502 14.92 -13.65 28.74
CA TYR A 502 14.93 -12.20 28.87
C TYR A 502 16.35 -11.65 29.11
N ARG A 503 16.72 -10.62 28.35
CA ARG A 503 17.94 -9.82 28.52
C ARG A 503 17.97 -9.09 29.87
N TYR A 504 16.79 -8.65 30.34
CA TYR A 504 16.63 -7.87 31.56
C TYR A 504 15.95 -8.69 32.66
N THR A 505 16.56 -8.79 33.84
CA THR A 505 15.91 -9.40 35.03
C THR A 505 14.64 -8.63 35.41
N GLU A 506 13.70 -9.26 36.12
CA GLU A 506 12.47 -8.65 36.67
C GLU A 506 12.76 -7.51 37.66
N LYS A 507 13.20 -6.37 37.14
CA LYS A 507 13.53 -5.15 37.87
C LYS A 507 13.14 -3.97 37.01
N ARG A 508 13.31 -2.76 37.54
CA ARG A 508 13.03 -1.52 36.82
C ARG A 508 13.60 -1.50 35.40
N ALA A 509 14.84 -1.97 35.17
CA ALA A 509 15.48 -2.02 33.84
C ALA A 509 14.69 -2.82 32.78
N ARG A 510 13.94 -3.84 33.17
CA ARG A 510 13.10 -4.63 32.24
C ARG A 510 12.08 -3.77 31.52
N TYR A 511 11.48 -2.83 32.24
CA TYR A 511 10.67 -1.82 31.58
C TYR A 511 11.52 -0.65 31.10
N ALA A 512 12.37 -0.10 31.99
CA ALA A 512 12.99 1.18 31.79
C ALA A 512 13.97 1.26 30.60
N ASP A 513 14.64 0.15 30.31
CA ASP A 513 15.64 0.08 29.25
C ASP A 513 15.13 -0.85 28.13
N GLY A 514 14.42 -1.92 28.50
CA GLY A 514 13.92 -2.94 27.57
C GLY A 514 12.52 -2.69 26.99
N GLY A 515 11.65 -1.99 27.72
CA GLY A 515 10.26 -1.76 27.30
C GLY A 515 9.37 -3.02 27.30
N CYS A 516 9.70 -4.04 28.11
CA CYS A 516 8.93 -5.29 28.23
C CYS A 516 8.44 -5.53 29.67
N PRO A 517 7.46 -4.75 30.16
CA PRO A 517 7.04 -4.75 31.56
C PRO A 517 6.19 -5.99 31.92
N PHE A 518 6.75 -7.18 31.87
CA PHE A 518 6.04 -8.41 32.19
C PHE A 518 6.81 -9.25 33.19
N PHE A 519 6.10 -9.81 34.17
CA PHE A 519 6.66 -10.84 35.04
C PHE A 519 6.95 -12.11 34.22
N ASP A 520 7.98 -12.84 34.63
CA ASP A 520 8.42 -14.13 34.10
C ASP A 520 7.26 -15.13 34.15
N VAL A 521 6.57 -15.23 35.29
CA VAL A 521 5.43 -16.15 35.47
C VAL A 521 4.23 -15.79 34.60
N ASP A 522 3.98 -14.49 34.38
CA ASP A 522 2.90 -14.03 33.50
C ASP A 522 3.26 -14.23 32.03
N THR A 523 4.53 -14.02 31.66
CA THR A 523 5.06 -14.28 30.31
C THR A 523 4.92 -15.76 29.96
N ASP A 524 5.42 -16.65 30.83
CA ASP A 524 5.37 -18.10 30.57
C ASP A 524 3.94 -18.61 30.52
N TRP A 525 3.06 -18.12 31.40
CA TRP A 525 1.64 -18.42 31.37
C TRP A 525 0.99 -17.96 30.07
N ALA A 526 1.25 -16.72 29.63
CA ALA A 526 0.67 -16.16 28.41
C ALA A 526 1.13 -16.92 27.18
N ARG A 527 2.43 -17.22 27.06
CA ARG A 527 2.98 -18.03 25.96
C ARG A 527 2.32 -19.40 25.87
N GLN A 528 2.20 -20.10 27.00
CA GLN A 528 1.65 -21.45 27.03
C GLN A 528 0.13 -21.48 26.85
N THR A 529 -0.59 -20.62 27.57
CA THR A 529 -2.05 -20.69 27.70
C THR A 529 -2.78 -19.83 26.69
N LEU A 530 -2.35 -18.58 26.51
CA LEU A 530 -3.03 -17.63 25.62
C LEU A 530 -2.55 -17.83 24.18
N VAL A 531 -1.26 -17.66 23.93
CA VAL A 531 -0.70 -17.75 22.56
C VAL A 531 -0.74 -19.18 22.06
N GLY A 532 -0.28 -20.14 22.87
CA GLY A 532 -0.39 -21.57 22.56
C GLY A 532 -1.84 -22.05 22.39
N GLY A 533 -2.76 -21.54 23.21
CA GLY A 533 -4.19 -21.80 23.09
C GLY A 533 -4.78 -21.23 21.80
N MET A 534 -4.49 -19.98 21.48
CA MET A 534 -4.94 -19.31 20.25
C MET A 534 -4.42 -20.02 19.01
N ARG A 535 -3.13 -20.39 18.99
CA ARG A 535 -2.53 -21.23 17.93
C ARG A 535 -3.31 -22.52 17.72
N SER A 536 -3.61 -23.26 18.79
CA SER A 536 -4.38 -24.51 18.71
C SER A 536 -5.79 -24.29 18.13
N GLN A 537 -6.47 -23.22 18.56
CA GLN A 537 -7.82 -22.89 18.09
C GLN A 537 -7.85 -22.41 16.64
N LEU A 538 -6.89 -21.59 16.22
CA LEU A 538 -6.73 -21.16 14.83
C LEU A 538 -6.43 -22.34 13.91
N ARG A 539 -5.56 -23.26 14.34
CA ARG A 539 -5.30 -24.52 13.61
C ARG A 539 -6.57 -25.34 13.43
N ALA A 540 -7.34 -25.50 14.51
CA ALA A 540 -8.59 -26.24 14.48
C ALA A 540 -9.67 -25.56 13.61
N ALA A 541 -9.73 -24.22 13.60
CA ALA A 541 -10.60 -23.44 12.73
C ALA A 541 -10.20 -23.60 11.26
N ALA A 542 -8.91 -23.50 10.93
CA ALA A 542 -8.38 -23.72 9.59
C ALA A 542 -8.77 -25.11 9.06
N ALA A 543 -8.53 -26.16 9.86
CA ALA A 543 -8.92 -27.53 9.52
C ALA A 543 -10.43 -27.67 9.28
N SER A 544 -11.25 -27.02 10.11
CA SER A 544 -12.72 -27.06 10.01
C SER A 544 -13.24 -26.29 8.77
N ALA A 545 -12.48 -25.32 8.26
CA ALA A 545 -12.79 -24.54 7.06
C ALA A 545 -12.05 -25.04 5.80
N HIS A 546 -11.30 -26.15 5.90
CA HIS A 546 -10.42 -26.66 4.84
C HIS A 546 -9.42 -25.62 4.32
N ALA A 547 -8.91 -24.78 5.22
CA ALA A 547 -7.84 -23.83 4.95
C ALA A 547 -6.49 -24.42 5.41
N ALA A 548 -5.40 -23.97 4.80
CA ALA A 548 -4.07 -24.25 5.30
C ALA A 548 -3.81 -23.46 6.60
N PHE A 549 -3.00 -24.01 7.49
CA PHE A 549 -2.57 -23.36 8.72
C PHE A 549 -1.07 -23.08 8.66
N LEU A 550 -0.68 -21.82 8.89
CA LEU A 550 0.70 -21.38 9.01
C LEU A 550 1.01 -21.00 10.47
N ASP A 551 1.74 -21.88 11.15
CA ASP A 551 2.27 -21.63 12.48
C ASP A 551 3.48 -20.69 12.41
N THR A 552 3.38 -19.51 13.01
CA THR A 552 4.44 -18.49 13.03
C THR A 552 5.01 -18.30 14.44
N SER A 553 4.60 -19.13 15.42
CA SER A 553 5.01 -18.99 16.82
C SER A 553 6.54 -18.98 16.99
N SER A 554 7.26 -19.76 16.19
CA SER A 554 8.73 -19.83 16.21
C SER A 554 9.42 -18.88 15.22
N ALA A 555 8.66 -18.04 14.49
CA ALA A 555 9.24 -17.15 13.50
C ALA A 555 10.20 -16.14 14.15
N PHE A 556 9.92 -15.69 15.37
CA PHE A 556 10.69 -14.64 16.05
C PHE A 556 11.66 -15.18 17.11
N ALA A 557 11.89 -16.50 17.17
CA ALA A 557 12.80 -17.09 18.15
C ALA A 557 14.18 -16.39 18.14
N GLY A 558 14.62 -15.87 19.28
CA GLY A 558 15.86 -15.10 19.43
C GLY A 558 15.75 -13.63 19.06
N HIS A 559 14.64 -13.21 18.46
CA HIS A 559 14.34 -11.85 18.02
C HIS A 559 13.10 -11.27 18.72
N GLU A 560 12.56 -11.96 19.72
CA GLU A 560 11.47 -11.42 20.54
C GLU A 560 11.91 -10.15 21.28
N LEU A 561 10.93 -9.35 21.68
CA LEU A 561 11.17 -8.15 22.47
C LEU A 561 11.91 -8.51 23.77
N CYS A 562 13.02 -7.82 24.05
CA CYS A 562 13.90 -8.10 25.18
C CYS A 562 14.56 -9.48 25.20
N SER A 563 14.62 -10.20 24.08
CA SER A 563 15.40 -11.45 24.01
C SER A 563 16.89 -11.18 24.26
N ASN A 564 17.55 -12.08 24.98
CA ASN A 564 19.00 -12.01 25.23
C ASN A 564 19.85 -12.35 23.99
N ALA A 565 19.23 -12.83 22.91
CA ALA A 565 19.86 -13.13 21.63
C ALA A 565 19.78 -11.97 20.62
N SER A 566 18.97 -10.96 20.90
CA SER A 566 18.85 -9.73 20.12
C SER A 566 19.40 -8.52 20.87
N GLN A 567 19.38 -7.35 20.23
CA GLN A 567 19.77 -6.06 20.78
C GLN A 567 18.92 -4.92 20.24
N GLN A 568 18.96 -3.79 20.94
CA GLN A 568 18.37 -2.51 20.51
C GLN A 568 19.41 -1.69 19.72
N ALA A 569 18.93 -0.79 18.87
CA ALA A 569 19.78 0.19 18.21
C ALA A 569 20.44 1.12 19.25
N THR A 570 21.59 1.68 18.89
CA THR A 570 22.38 2.60 19.73
C THR A 570 22.70 3.88 18.96
N ASN A 571 23.31 4.86 19.63
CA ASN A 571 23.76 6.11 18.97
C ASN A 571 24.80 5.92 17.84
N SER A 572 25.27 4.70 17.59
CA SER A 572 26.10 4.35 16.43
C SER A 572 25.29 4.08 15.15
N ASN A 573 23.96 3.94 15.28
CA ASN A 573 23.03 3.71 14.19
C ASN A 573 22.38 5.02 13.72
N SER A 574 21.86 5.01 12.49
CA SER A 574 21.16 6.13 11.86
C SER A 574 20.17 5.63 10.80
N SER A 575 19.30 6.50 10.25
CA SER A 575 18.35 6.09 9.22
C SER A 575 19.04 5.55 7.96
N ALA A 576 20.25 6.01 7.66
CA ALA A 576 21.07 5.50 6.57
C ALA A 576 21.80 4.18 6.89
N ARG A 577 21.97 3.86 8.18
CA ARG A 577 22.65 2.66 8.69
C ARG A 577 21.90 2.13 9.93
N PRO A 578 20.68 1.59 9.74
CA PRO A 578 19.91 1.04 10.84
C PRO A 578 20.60 -0.20 11.41
N LEU A 579 20.21 -0.61 12.62
CA LEU A 579 20.65 -1.88 13.19
C LEU A 579 20.21 -3.03 12.28
N ASP A 580 21.10 -4.00 12.01
CA ASP A 580 20.76 -5.11 11.12
C ASP A 580 19.66 -6.00 11.72
N SER A 581 18.76 -6.48 10.86
CA SER A 581 17.68 -7.39 11.25
C SER A 581 18.15 -8.68 11.93
N GLN A 582 19.37 -9.15 11.63
CA GLN A 582 20.02 -10.30 12.26
C GLN A 582 20.33 -10.06 13.75
N GLN A 583 20.35 -8.81 14.20
CA GLN A 583 20.66 -8.44 15.57
C GLN A 583 19.47 -7.76 16.25
N ALA A 584 18.56 -7.15 15.50
CA ALA A 584 17.45 -6.38 16.03
C ALA A 584 16.35 -7.25 16.64
N GLU A 585 15.64 -6.67 17.62
CA GLU A 585 14.32 -7.15 18.05
C GLU A 585 13.29 -6.95 16.93
N TRP A 586 12.36 -7.89 16.77
CA TRP A 586 11.34 -7.91 15.71
C TRP A 586 9.92 -7.61 16.20
N ALA A 587 9.74 -7.47 17.51
CA ALA A 587 8.50 -7.01 18.13
C ALA A 587 8.70 -5.62 18.76
N ARG A 588 7.67 -4.79 18.68
CA ARG A 588 7.69 -3.44 19.25
C ARG A 588 7.56 -3.51 20.76
N TRP A 589 8.36 -2.71 21.45
CA TRP A 589 8.27 -2.55 22.90
C TRP A 589 6.92 -1.99 23.35
N VAL A 590 6.66 -1.93 24.66
CA VAL A 590 5.47 -1.28 25.23
C VAL A 590 5.78 0.19 25.53
N PRO A 591 5.42 1.15 24.67
CA PRO A 591 5.51 2.57 24.99
C PRO A 591 4.55 2.93 26.15
N TYR A 592 4.96 3.89 27.00
CA TYR A 592 4.20 4.56 28.08
C TYR A 592 2.89 3.90 28.56
N LEU A 593 2.79 3.43 29.81
CA LEU A 593 1.57 2.77 30.32
C LEU A 593 0.62 3.64 31.14
N THR A 594 1.14 4.64 31.86
CA THR A 594 0.37 5.49 32.80
C THR A 594 0.45 6.98 32.49
N SER A 595 1.56 7.43 31.90
CA SER A 595 1.75 8.78 31.36
C SER A 595 2.72 8.69 30.19
N SER A 596 2.49 9.46 29.12
CA SER A 596 3.36 9.56 27.93
C SER A 596 4.77 10.11 28.22
N THR A 597 5.02 10.49 29.47
CA THR A 597 6.29 11.03 29.99
C THR A 597 6.90 10.18 31.11
N LEU A 598 6.26 9.08 31.52
CA LEU A 598 6.83 8.22 32.57
C LEU A 598 8.00 7.43 31.98
N PHE A 599 9.21 7.74 32.45
CA PHE A 599 10.52 7.20 32.06
C PHE A 599 11.10 7.70 30.73
N TRP A 600 10.30 7.91 29.68
CA TRP A 600 10.73 8.55 28.41
C TRP A 600 9.56 9.24 27.70
N ASP A 601 9.88 10.16 26.78
CA ASP A 601 8.93 10.62 25.77
C ASP A 601 8.62 9.46 24.81
N SER A 602 7.34 9.24 24.50
CA SER A 602 6.94 8.10 23.69
C SER A 602 7.48 8.11 22.26
N GLN A 603 8.18 7.03 21.91
CA GLN A 603 8.42 6.65 20.52
C GLN A 603 7.20 5.93 19.94
N GLY A 604 6.32 6.66 19.25
CA GLY A 604 5.14 6.09 18.57
C GLY A 604 3.89 6.06 19.44
N ASP A 605 2.87 5.36 18.96
CA ASP A 605 1.56 5.26 19.62
C ASP A 605 1.43 3.92 20.36
N GLN A 606 0.68 3.91 21.46
CA GLN A 606 0.37 2.72 22.26
C GLN A 606 -0.20 1.56 21.44
N GLN A 607 -0.94 1.83 20.37
CA GLN A 607 -1.46 0.78 19.50
C GLN A 607 -0.34 -0.09 18.90
N GLU A 608 0.85 0.45 18.68
CA GLU A 608 1.99 -0.28 18.09
C GLU A 608 2.62 -1.31 19.05
N SER A 609 2.27 -1.28 20.34
CA SER A 609 2.85 -2.15 21.38
C SER A 609 2.74 -3.63 21.05
N ILE A 610 3.81 -4.41 21.24
CA ILE A 610 3.83 -5.87 21.11
C ILE A 610 3.53 -6.38 19.69
N HIS A 611 3.30 -5.49 18.71
CA HIS A 611 3.13 -5.87 17.32
C HIS A 611 4.47 -6.16 16.64
N PRO A 612 4.49 -6.95 15.55
CA PRO A 612 5.67 -7.08 14.72
C PRO A 612 6.08 -5.72 14.16
N ASN A 613 7.33 -5.34 14.39
CA ASN A 613 7.92 -4.16 13.80
C ASN A 613 8.31 -4.43 12.34
N ALA A 614 8.92 -3.49 11.63
CA ALA A 614 9.27 -3.63 10.21
C ALA A 614 10.02 -4.95 9.88
N TYR A 615 10.94 -5.37 10.75
CA TYR A 615 11.66 -6.63 10.57
C TYR A 615 10.79 -7.85 10.82
N GLY A 616 9.96 -7.82 11.87
CA GLY A 616 8.99 -8.88 12.12
C GLY A 616 7.98 -9.04 10.98
N GLN A 617 7.47 -7.92 10.45
CA GLN A 617 6.55 -7.92 9.30
C GLN A 617 7.24 -8.48 8.03
N GLN A 618 8.51 -8.13 7.80
CA GLN A 618 9.30 -8.68 6.70
C GLN A 618 9.57 -10.18 6.87
N ALA A 619 9.90 -10.65 8.08
CA ALA A 619 10.09 -12.08 8.36
C ALA A 619 8.82 -12.88 8.06
N LEU A 620 7.65 -12.38 8.47
CA LEU A 620 6.36 -12.98 8.14
C LEU A 620 6.10 -12.94 6.62
N GLY A 621 6.47 -11.87 5.93
CA GLY A 621 6.42 -11.81 4.46
C GLY A 621 7.32 -12.84 3.77
N THR A 622 8.51 -13.12 4.32
CA THR A 622 9.38 -14.20 3.85
C THR A 622 8.73 -15.56 4.08
N CYS A 623 8.07 -15.80 5.22
CA CYS A 623 7.28 -17.03 5.45
C CYS A 623 6.22 -17.22 4.36
N LEU A 624 5.46 -16.17 4.04
CA LEU A 624 4.42 -16.24 2.98
C LEU A 624 5.03 -16.44 1.59
N THR A 625 6.21 -15.87 1.33
CA THR A 625 6.97 -16.09 0.10
C THR A 625 7.35 -17.55 -0.07
N LEU A 626 7.84 -18.18 1.00
CA LEU A 626 8.25 -19.59 1.01
C LEU A 626 7.05 -20.53 0.91
N LEU A 627 5.92 -20.17 1.51
CA LEU A 627 4.67 -20.92 1.38
C LEU A 627 4.19 -20.97 -0.08
N GLY A 628 4.35 -19.86 -0.81
CA GLY A 628 4.15 -19.80 -2.27
C GLY A 628 2.76 -20.26 -2.74
N THR A 629 2.69 -20.76 -3.98
CA THR A 629 1.47 -21.41 -4.49
C THR A 629 1.24 -22.75 -3.78
N PRO A 630 -0.01 -23.24 -3.65
CA PRO A 630 -0.30 -24.54 -3.05
C PRO A 630 0.67 -25.60 -3.59
N PRO A 631 1.46 -26.26 -2.72
CA PRO A 631 2.36 -27.31 -3.17
C PRO A 631 1.54 -28.44 -3.82
N PRO A 632 2.14 -29.26 -4.72
CA PRO A 632 1.52 -30.51 -5.18
C PRO A 632 1.24 -31.52 -4.05
N SER A 633 1.81 -31.26 -2.86
CA SER A 633 1.59 -32.04 -1.63
C SER A 633 0.15 -31.91 -1.11
N THR A 634 -0.29 -32.87 -0.32
CA THR A 634 -1.54 -32.79 0.45
C THR A 634 -1.37 -32.08 1.80
N ALA A 635 -0.22 -31.45 2.07
CA ALA A 635 0.04 -30.81 3.37
C ALA A 635 -0.83 -29.56 3.54
N THR A 636 -1.51 -29.47 4.68
CA THR A 636 -2.37 -28.34 5.06
C THR A 636 -1.87 -27.62 6.31
N GLU A 637 -0.77 -28.06 6.90
CA GLU A 637 -0.19 -27.48 8.11
C GLU A 637 1.30 -27.22 7.89
N PHE A 638 1.72 -25.99 8.15
CA PHE A 638 3.07 -25.50 7.92
C PHE A 638 3.58 -24.77 9.16
N THR A 639 4.88 -24.85 9.43
CA THR A 639 5.54 -24.08 10.48
C THR A 639 6.61 -23.18 9.88
N CYS A 640 6.54 -21.88 10.16
CA CYS A 640 7.59 -20.94 9.86
C CYS A 640 8.49 -20.70 11.07
N HIS A 641 9.79 -20.77 10.86
CA HIS A 641 10.80 -20.48 11.87
C HIS A 641 11.99 -19.76 11.23
N ASN A 642 12.77 -19.02 12.02
CA ASN A 642 14.01 -18.42 11.55
C ASN A 642 15.20 -19.35 11.82
N ASP A 643 16.27 -19.20 11.04
CA ASP A 643 17.51 -19.98 11.14
C ASP A 643 18.54 -19.40 12.14
N GLY A 644 18.22 -18.28 12.79
CA GLY A 644 19.07 -17.53 13.71
C GLY A 644 20.33 -16.92 13.08
N ARG A 645 20.44 -16.91 11.74
CA ARG A 645 21.69 -16.55 11.04
C ARG A 645 21.52 -15.53 9.94
N HIS A 646 20.39 -15.45 9.24
CA HIS A 646 20.27 -14.56 8.09
C HIS A 646 19.18 -13.49 8.25
N GLY A 647 18.84 -13.16 9.50
CA GLY A 647 17.82 -12.18 9.83
C GLY A 647 16.50 -12.51 9.15
N THR A 648 15.80 -11.51 8.60
CA THR A 648 14.51 -11.70 7.94
C THR A 648 14.57 -12.51 6.63
N ASN A 649 15.78 -12.74 6.09
CA ASN A 649 15.98 -13.59 4.91
C ASN A 649 16.22 -15.07 5.28
N GLY A 650 16.48 -15.36 6.56
CA GLY A 650 16.75 -16.69 7.10
C GLY A 650 15.50 -17.43 7.56
N MET A 651 14.35 -17.17 6.93
CA MET A 651 13.12 -17.90 7.28
C MET A 651 13.07 -19.25 6.57
N LEU A 652 12.45 -20.22 7.23
CA LEU A 652 12.26 -21.59 6.76
C LEU A 652 10.81 -22.02 6.98
N ILE A 653 10.29 -22.87 6.08
CA ILE A 653 8.95 -23.48 6.18
C ILE A 653 9.09 -25.01 6.21
N ASP A 654 8.51 -25.63 7.22
CA ASP A 654 8.37 -27.09 7.33
C ASP A 654 6.91 -27.53 7.17
N GLU A 655 6.68 -28.64 6.47
CA GLU A 655 5.37 -29.31 6.39
C GLU A 655 5.13 -30.18 7.63
N MET A 656 4.07 -29.91 8.39
CA MET A 656 3.67 -30.74 9.52
C MET A 656 2.88 -31.96 9.02
N GLY A 657 3.56 -33.11 8.87
CA GLY A 657 2.90 -34.38 8.49
C GLY A 657 3.81 -35.46 7.90
N LEU A 658 5.01 -35.09 7.42
CA LEU A 658 6.04 -36.04 6.98
C LEU A 658 7.06 -36.23 8.09
N ARG A 659 6.79 -37.14 9.03
CA ARG A 659 7.89 -37.75 9.81
C ARG A 659 8.76 -38.52 8.82
N MET A 660 9.90 -37.93 8.44
CA MET A 660 10.97 -38.69 7.81
C MET A 660 11.47 -39.72 8.83
N HIS A 661 11.08 -40.98 8.61
CA HIS A 661 11.78 -42.13 9.17
C HIS A 661 13.19 -42.17 8.55
N HIS A 662 14.13 -41.39 9.08
CA HIS A 662 15.54 -41.73 8.97
C HIS A 662 15.82 -42.90 9.90
N GLY A 663 15.44 -44.11 9.44
CA GLY A 663 15.96 -45.34 9.99
C GLY A 663 17.46 -45.39 9.74
N LEU A 664 18.23 -45.39 10.83
CA LEU A 664 19.62 -45.78 10.83
C LEU A 664 19.71 -47.25 10.36
N SER A 665 19.97 -47.47 9.08
CA SER A 665 20.52 -48.73 8.60
C SER A 665 22.01 -48.75 8.93
N HIS A 666 22.38 -49.43 10.02
CA HIS A 666 23.76 -49.91 10.19
C HIS A 666 24.05 -50.94 9.10
N PRO A 667 25.15 -50.82 8.34
CA PRO A 667 25.62 -51.92 7.51
C PRO A 667 26.28 -52.95 8.42
N ALA A 668 25.76 -54.17 8.40
CA ALA A 668 26.47 -55.33 8.92
C ALA A 668 27.72 -55.56 8.04
N HIS A 669 28.89 -55.58 8.67
CA HIS A 669 30.10 -56.18 8.12
C HIS A 669 30.48 -57.37 9.00
N GLU A 670 30.59 -58.52 8.33
CA GLU A 670 31.30 -59.79 8.60
C GLU A 670 31.61 -60.23 10.03
#